data_AF-P55249-F1
#
_entry.id   AF-P55249-F1
#
_cell.length_a   1.000
_cell.length_b   1.000
_cell.length_c   1.000
_cell.angle_alpha   90.00
_cell.angle_beta   90.00
_cell.angle_gamma   90.00
#
_symmetry.space_group_name_H-M   'P 1'
#
loop_
_entity.id
_entity.type
_entity.pdbx_description
1 polymer ?
#
loop_
_entity_poly.entity_id
_entity_poly.type
_entity_poly.pdbx_seq_one_letter_code
_entity_poly.pdbx_strand_id
1 'polypeptide(L)'
;MVKYKILVATGDSVFAGSANLVHLWLVGEHGEADLGKQLRPLLGRKTELEVDVPLHLGRLLAVKLRKQKGLLDSDWFCKSITVQGPGTQGEAFFPCYSWVQGKETICLTEGTALKVTDDTQNLFRKYREQELENRRNVYRWGSWKEGLILPIAGSTERDLPRNQRFMKDKDLDFSLSLVKELKNFAIKGTLDFVSRVQKLEDYQKVFPHTKTALPERVRGSWKEDALFGYQFLNGANPMLLRRSMRLPARLVLPPGMEDVQTQLEKELKAGSLFEVDFSLLDGVKPNIIIFKQQYVTAPLVMLKLQPDGRLLPMVIQLQPPRHGCPPPLLFLPSDPPMAWLLAKIWVRSSDFQLHQLQSHLLRGHLMAEVISVATMRSLPSLHPIYKLLAPHFRYTMEINTLARNNLVSEWGIFDLVVSTGSGGHVDILQRATSCLTYRSFCPPDDLADRGLVGVKSSLYAQDALRLWEIISRYVERMVELFYRSDTDVKEDPELQVWCREVTEVGLLGAQDRGFPLSLESRAELCRFVAMCIFTCTGQHASTHLGQLDWYAWIPNGPCTMRKPPPISKDVTERDIVDSLPCLQQARMQITVTKFLGRRQPVMVALGQHKEEYFSGPRPRDVLKQFQEELAIMDKEIEVRNASLDLPYEYLRPSLVENSVTI
;
A
#
# COMPACT_ATOMS: atom_id res chain seq x y z
N MET A 1 47.01 -12.56 -22.90
CA MET A 1 46.14 -11.77 -22.01
C MET A 1 44.86 -11.48 -22.75
N VAL A 2 43.74 -11.48 -22.03
CA VAL A 2 42.39 -11.32 -22.53
C VAL A 2 41.88 -9.97 -22.02
N LYS A 3 41.49 -9.08 -22.94
CA LYS A 3 40.97 -7.75 -22.58
C LYS A 3 39.51 -7.81 -22.19
N TYR A 4 39.19 -7.18 -21.07
CA TYR A 4 37.82 -6.91 -20.65
C TYR A 4 37.65 -5.40 -20.46
N LYS A 5 36.53 -4.88 -20.95
CA LYS A 5 36.08 -3.51 -20.71
C LYS A 5 34.93 -3.54 -19.72
N ILE A 6 35.08 -2.86 -18.60
CA ILE A 6 34.17 -2.90 -17.46
C ILE A 6 33.61 -1.50 -17.26
N LEU A 7 32.29 -1.39 -17.18
CA LEU A 7 31.60 -0.13 -16.91
C LEU A 7 30.81 -0.25 -15.62
N VAL A 8 31.16 0.56 -14.63
CA VAL A 8 30.50 0.58 -13.33
C VAL A 8 29.62 1.82 -13.23
N ALA A 9 28.31 1.62 -13.05
CA ALA A 9 27.35 2.71 -12.87
C ALA A 9 27.09 3.00 -11.39
N THR A 10 27.31 4.25 -10.97
CA THR A 10 27.03 4.72 -9.61
C THR A 10 25.68 5.42 -9.53
N GLY A 11 25.01 5.32 -8.38
CA GLY A 11 23.77 6.03 -8.10
C GLY A 11 23.89 7.55 -8.25
N ASP A 12 22.76 8.20 -8.50
CA ASP A 12 22.59 9.65 -8.67
C ASP A 12 22.11 10.35 -7.39
N SER A 13 21.67 9.60 -6.38
CA SER A 13 21.24 10.17 -5.10
C SER A 13 22.38 10.78 -4.29
N VAL A 14 22.09 11.80 -3.49
CA VAL A 14 23.06 12.36 -2.55
C VAL A 14 23.69 11.26 -1.68
N PHE A 15 25.03 11.28 -1.59
CA PHE A 15 25.89 10.26 -0.96
C PHE A 15 25.96 8.89 -1.67
N ALA A 16 25.48 8.75 -2.89
CA ALA A 16 25.66 7.51 -3.65
C ALA A 16 27.11 7.27 -4.09
N GLY A 17 27.92 8.32 -4.29
CA GLY A 17 29.35 8.21 -4.60
C GLY A 17 30.20 7.90 -3.36
N SER A 18 31.44 7.43 -3.57
CA SER A 18 32.34 7.06 -2.47
C SER A 18 33.78 7.48 -2.75
N ALA A 19 34.47 7.97 -1.71
CA ALA A 19 35.90 8.27 -1.79
C ALA A 19 36.78 7.02 -1.71
N ASN A 20 36.19 5.89 -1.28
CA ASN A 20 36.86 4.62 -1.12
C ASN A 20 37.16 3.97 -2.47
N LEU A 21 38.28 3.24 -2.53
CA LEU A 21 38.58 2.40 -3.67
C LEU A 21 37.75 1.12 -3.62
N VAL A 22 37.31 0.68 -4.79
CA VAL A 22 36.60 -0.59 -4.98
C VAL A 22 37.53 -1.58 -5.64
N HIS A 23 37.58 -2.77 -5.04
CA HIS A 23 38.26 -3.94 -5.56
C HIS A 23 37.23 -4.79 -6.31
N LEU A 24 37.55 -5.19 -7.54
CA LEU A 24 36.69 -6.02 -8.39
C LEU A 24 37.35 -7.38 -8.70
N TRP A 25 36.51 -8.41 -8.87
CA TRP A 25 36.90 -9.69 -9.46
C TRP A 25 35.90 -10.10 -10.53
N LEU A 26 36.39 -10.70 -11.61
CA LEU A 26 35.55 -11.40 -12.59
C LEU A 26 35.56 -12.88 -12.26
N VAL A 27 34.38 -13.48 -12.20
CA VAL A 27 34.22 -14.92 -12.00
C VAL A 27 33.53 -15.50 -13.22
N GLY A 28 34.20 -16.44 -13.88
CA GLY A 28 33.63 -17.21 -14.99
C GLY A 28 33.65 -18.70 -14.72
N GLU A 29 33.17 -19.47 -15.70
CA GLU A 29 33.09 -20.94 -15.65
C GLU A 29 34.43 -21.64 -15.37
N HIS A 30 35.54 -21.04 -15.81
CA HIS A 30 36.87 -21.66 -15.75
C HIS A 30 37.79 -21.05 -14.69
N GLY A 31 37.34 -20.05 -13.95
CA GLY A 31 38.15 -19.44 -12.90
C GLY A 31 37.72 -18.03 -12.50
N GLU A 32 38.56 -17.43 -11.66
CA GLU A 32 38.37 -16.09 -11.13
C GLU A 32 39.61 -15.23 -11.40
N ALA A 33 39.40 -13.99 -11.82
CA ALA A 33 40.44 -13.00 -12.03
C ALA A 33 40.30 -11.86 -11.02
N ASP A 34 41.38 -11.60 -10.29
CA ASP A 34 41.52 -10.42 -9.44
C ASP A 34 41.93 -9.22 -10.30
N LEU A 35 41.09 -8.18 -10.32
CA LEU A 35 41.34 -6.96 -11.09
C LEU A 35 42.06 -5.86 -10.29
N GLY A 36 42.22 -6.05 -8.98
CA GLY A 36 42.81 -5.06 -8.09
C GLY A 36 41.90 -3.87 -7.78
N LYS A 37 42.52 -2.82 -7.23
CA LYS A 37 41.86 -1.61 -6.68
C LYS A 37 41.79 -0.49 -7.71
N GLN A 38 41.00 -0.67 -8.76
CA GLN A 38 41.07 0.23 -9.92
C GLN A 38 40.00 1.33 -9.94
N LEU A 39 38.97 1.26 -9.10
CA LEU A 39 37.80 2.14 -9.23
C LEU A 39 37.60 3.05 -8.03
N ARG A 40 37.36 4.34 -8.28
CA ARG A 40 36.77 5.27 -7.32
C ARG A 40 35.36 5.67 -7.81
N PRO A 41 34.28 5.25 -7.13
CA PRO A 41 32.92 5.54 -7.59
C PRO A 41 32.56 7.02 -7.48
N LEU A 42 32.27 7.65 -8.61
CA LEU A 42 31.83 9.04 -8.68
C LEU A 42 30.31 9.13 -8.80
N LEU A 43 29.71 10.04 -8.01
CA LEU A 43 28.26 10.28 -7.97
C LEU A 43 27.69 10.49 -9.38
N GLY A 44 26.64 9.74 -9.72
CA GLY A 44 25.90 9.85 -10.98
C GLY A 44 26.69 9.50 -12.24
N ARG A 45 27.93 9.00 -12.12
CA ARG A 45 28.80 8.69 -13.26
C ARG A 45 28.86 7.19 -13.54
N LYS A 46 29.13 6.89 -14.80
CA LYS A 46 29.64 5.58 -15.23
C LYS A 46 31.15 5.69 -15.33
N THR A 47 31.86 4.78 -14.67
CA THR A 47 33.32 4.72 -14.72
C THR A 47 33.73 3.50 -15.52
N GLU A 48 34.53 3.73 -16.55
CA GLU A 48 35.04 2.69 -17.43
C GLU A 48 36.45 2.26 -17.00
N LEU A 49 36.74 0.97 -17.09
CA LEU A 49 38.02 0.36 -16.82
C LEU A 49 38.33 -0.65 -17.93
N GLU A 50 39.54 -0.62 -18.47
CA GLU A 50 40.05 -1.70 -19.30
C GLU A 50 41.06 -2.51 -18.50
N VAL A 51 40.89 -3.83 -18.48
CA VAL A 51 41.74 -4.74 -17.72
C VAL A 51 42.20 -5.89 -18.61
N ASP A 52 43.48 -6.23 -18.48
CA ASP A 52 44.09 -7.40 -19.11
C ASP A 52 44.11 -8.56 -18.11
N VAL A 53 43.42 -9.65 -18.43
CA VAL A 53 43.34 -10.85 -17.59
C VAL A 53 44.24 -11.94 -18.19
N PRO A 54 45.10 -12.60 -17.40
CA PRO A 54 46.05 -13.59 -17.92
C PRO A 54 45.39 -14.88 -18.42
N LEU A 55 44.19 -15.22 -17.92
CA LEU A 55 43.49 -16.46 -18.17
C LEU A 55 42.16 -16.21 -18.90
N HIS A 56 41.73 -17.18 -19.72
CA HIS A 56 40.38 -17.17 -20.29
C HIS A 56 39.39 -17.70 -19.25
N LEU A 57 38.40 -16.88 -18.87
CA LEU A 57 37.48 -17.20 -17.78
C LEU A 57 36.27 -18.05 -18.21
N GLY A 58 36.05 -18.25 -19.51
CA GLY A 58 34.82 -18.85 -20.04
C GLY A 58 33.65 -17.86 -19.98
N ARG A 59 32.41 -18.35 -19.90
CA ARG A 59 31.23 -17.49 -19.68
C ARG A 59 31.35 -16.81 -18.31
N LEU A 60 31.13 -15.50 -18.26
CA LEU A 60 31.09 -14.79 -16.98
C LEU A 60 29.81 -15.12 -16.23
N LEU A 61 29.97 -15.50 -14.96
CA LEU A 61 28.89 -15.90 -14.07
C LEU A 61 28.60 -14.82 -13.03
N ALA A 62 29.65 -14.20 -12.49
CA ALA A 62 29.50 -13.20 -11.44
C ALA A 62 30.62 -12.14 -11.48
N VAL A 63 30.31 -10.98 -10.89
CA VAL A 63 31.28 -9.96 -10.52
C VAL A 63 31.27 -9.83 -9.00
N LYS A 64 32.43 -10.00 -8.38
CA LYS A 64 32.60 -9.67 -6.96
C LYS A 64 33.09 -8.24 -6.83
N LEU A 65 32.59 -7.55 -5.82
CA LEU A 65 33.02 -6.20 -5.50
C LEU A 65 33.19 -6.06 -3.98
N ARG A 66 34.27 -5.39 -3.58
CA ARG A 66 34.55 -5.09 -2.18
C ARG A 66 35.03 -3.66 -2.04
N LYS A 67 34.36 -2.91 -1.18
CA LYS A 67 34.80 -1.57 -0.81
C LYS A 67 35.95 -1.65 0.20
N GLN A 68 37.03 -0.93 -0.06
CA GLN A 68 38.15 -0.84 0.88
C GLN A 68 37.95 0.34 1.82
N LYS A 69 38.05 0.10 3.13
CA LYS A 69 37.98 1.18 4.12
C LYS A 69 39.18 2.13 3.94
N GLY A 70 38.90 3.37 3.59
CA GLY A 70 39.86 4.47 3.62
C GLY A 70 39.87 5.17 4.97
N LEU A 71 40.55 6.32 5.05
CA LEU A 71 40.53 7.20 6.23
C LEU A 71 39.10 7.66 6.57
N LEU A 72 38.35 8.05 5.54
CA LEU A 72 36.91 8.32 5.62
C LEU A 72 36.17 7.15 4.95
N ASP A 73 35.36 6.45 5.73
CA ASP A 73 34.55 5.35 5.26
C ASP A 73 33.21 5.90 4.78
N SER A 74 32.96 5.83 3.48
CA SER A 74 31.73 6.28 2.84
C SER A 74 31.06 5.13 2.12
N ASP A 75 29.77 4.91 2.37
CA ASP A 75 28.98 3.92 1.63
C ASP A 75 28.95 4.27 0.14
N TRP A 76 28.69 3.27 -0.70
CA TRP A 76 28.59 3.44 -2.16
C TRP A 76 27.30 2.81 -2.66
N PHE A 77 26.50 3.51 -3.44
CA PHE A 77 25.35 2.90 -4.13
C PHE A 77 25.73 2.50 -5.56
N CYS A 78 25.85 1.19 -5.78
CA CYS A 78 26.14 0.63 -7.09
C CYS A 78 24.82 0.34 -7.82
N LYS A 79 24.65 0.88 -9.04
CA LYS A 79 23.48 0.57 -9.88
C LYS A 79 23.67 -0.74 -10.62
N SER A 80 24.76 -0.85 -11.36
CA SER A 80 25.08 -2.02 -12.17
C SER A 80 26.54 -2.03 -12.60
N ILE A 81 26.99 -3.19 -13.06
CA ILE A 81 28.28 -3.38 -13.73
C ILE A 81 28.00 -4.03 -15.09
N THR A 82 28.57 -3.51 -16.17
CA THR A 82 28.62 -4.23 -17.45
C THR A 82 30.05 -4.63 -17.78
N VAL A 83 30.20 -5.79 -18.41
CA VAL A 83 31.49 -6.32 -18.82
C VAL A 83 31.40 -6.73 -20.28
N GLN A 84 32.30 -6.21 -21.10
CA GLN A 84 32.49 -6.59 -22.49
C GLN A 84 33.82 -7.31 -22.63
N GLY A 85 33.82 -8.49 -23.25
CA GLY A 85 35.04 -9.23 -23.51
C GLY A 85 34.78 -10.68 -23.90
N PRO A 86 35.82 -11.50 -23.98
CA PRO A 86 35.67 -12.90 -24.35
C PRO A 86 34.82 -13.66 -23.34
N GLY A 87 33.80 -14.37 -23.85
CA GLY A 87 32.81 -15.09 -23.06
C GLY A 87 31.53 -14.32 -22.71
N THR A 88 31.40 -13.04 -23.09
CA THR A 88 30.21 -12.21 -22.74
C THR A 88 29.11 -12.19 -23.81
N GLN A 89 29.28 -12.91 -24.94
CA GLN A 89 28.36 -12.85 -26.10
C GLN A 89 27.99 -11.40 -26.51
N GLY A 90 28.98 -10.49 -26.46
CA GLY A 90 28.79 -9.05 -26.65
C GLY A 90 28.95 -8.30 -25.34
N GLU A 91 27.99 -8.40 -24.43
CA GLU A 91 28.01 -7.72 -23.13
C GLU A 91 27.32 -8.56 -22.04
N ALA A 92 27.96 -8.71 -20.89
CA ALA A 92 27.38 -9.31 -19.70
C ALA A 92 26.96 -8.20 -18.72
N PHE A 93 25.71 -8.25 -18.26
CA PHE A 93 25.12 -7.23 -17.39
C PHE A 93 24.92 -7.78 -15.97
N PHE A 94 25.38 -7.05 -14.96
CA PHE A 94 25.32 -7.44 -13.56
C PHE A 94 24.51 -6.38 -12.79
N PRO A 95 23.19 -6.58 -12.59
CA PRO A 95 22.36 -5.65 -11.82
C PRO A 95 22.75 -5.69 -10.34
N CYS A 96 22.82 -4.51 -9.70
CA CYS A 96 23.17 -4.39 -8.28
C CYS A 96 22.08 -3.65 -7.50
N TYR A 97 21.82 -2.40 -7.89
CA TYR A 97 20.85 -1.49 -7.24
C TYR A 97 20.90 -1.51 -5.70
N SER A 98 22.11 -1.59 -5.14
CA SER A 98 22.34 -1.83 -3.72
C SER A 98 23.48 -0.97 -3.16
N TRP A 99 23.38 -0.67 -1.87
CA TRP A 99 24.45 -0.09 -1.08
C TRP A 99 25.53 -1.13 -0.79
N VAL A 100 26.78 -0.73 -1.04
CA VAL A 100 28.00 -1.45 -0.72
C VAL A 100 28.59 -0.85 0.55
N GLN A 101 28.51 -1.59 1.64
CA GLN A 101 28.89 -1.14 2.97
C GLN A 101 30.07 -1.93 3.55
N GLY A 102 30.79 -1.30 4.48
CA GLY A 102 31.86 -1.97 5.23
C GLY A 102 32.94 -2.60 4.34
N LYS A 103 33.41 -3.77 4.77
CA LYS A 103 34.46 -4.57 4.10
C LYS A 103 33.93 -5.85 3.46
N GLU A 104 32.62 -6.04 3.45
CA GLU A 104 32.01 -7.25 2.89
C GLU A 104 32.20 -7.30 1.38
N THR A 105 32.42 -8.51 0.87
CA THR A 105 32.45 -8.76 -0.57
C THR A 105 31.03 -9.07 -1.02
N ILE A 106 30.50 -8.23 -1.89
CA ILE A 106 29.22 -8.48 -2.55
C ILE A 106 29.50 -9.26 -3.84
N CYS A 107 28.68 -10.27 -4.10
CA CYS A 107 28.74 -11.06 -5.32
C CYS A 107 27.50 -10.79 -6.17
N LEU A 108 27.69 -10.21 -7.34
CA LEU A 108 26.63 -9.93 -8.30
C LEU A 108 26.62 -11.02 -9.36
N THR A 109 25.53 -11.74 -9.50
CA THR A 109 25.35 -12.70 -10.60
C THR A 109 25.00 -11.98 -11.90
N GLU A 110 25.29 -12.61 -13.03
CA GLU A 110 24.84 -12.12 -14.33
C GLU A 110 23.30 -11.99 -14.37
N GLY A 111 22.80 -10.99 -15.09
CA GLY A 111 21.43 -10.50 -15.01
C GLY A 111 20.38 -11.42 -15.61
N THR A 112 20.77 -12.51 -16.29
CA THR A 112 19.83 -13.50 -16.83
C THR A 112 19.08 -14.16 -15.68
N ALA A 113 17.76 -14.04 -15.71
CA ALA A 113 16.90 -14.67 -14.73
C ALA A 113 16.92 -16.19 -14.91
N LEU A 114 17.12 -16.93 -13.83
CA LEU A 114 17.24 -18.39 -13.82
C LEU A 114 16.56 -18.93 -12.56
N LYS A 115 15.80 -20.01 -12.71
CA LYS A 115 15.31 -20.85 -11.61
C LYS A 115 16.36 -21.89 -11.22
N VAL A 116 16.17 -22.58 -10.09
CA VAL A 116 17.04 -23.70 -9.69
C VAL A 116 17.08 -24.77 -10.77
N THR A 117 15.92 -25.11 -11.34
CA THR A 117 15.78 -26.16 -12.37
C THR A 117 16.39 -25.78 -13.72
N ASP A 118 16.59 -24.49 -14.00
CA ASP A 118 17.25 -24.03 -15.23
C ASP A 118 18.79 -24.06 -15.12
N ASP A 119 19.34 -24.03 -13.90
CA ASP A 119 20.78 -24.10 -13.62
C ASP A 119 21.29 -25.56 -13.62
N THR A 120 21.14 -26.23 -14.77
CA THR A 120 21.47 -27.66 -14.95
C THR A 120 22.92 -28.02 -14.61
N GLN A 121 23.85 -27.06 -14.71
CA GLN A 121 25.26 -27.24 -14.39
C GLN A 121 25.60 -26.84 -12.94
N ASN A 122 24.60 -26.40 -12.14
CA ASN A 122 24.77 -25.90 -10.77
C ASN A 122 25.80 -24.76 -10.64
N LEU A 123 25.95 -23.94 -11.70
CA LEU A 123 26.94 -22.86 -11.72
C LEU A 123 26.57 -21.74 -10.75
N PHE A 124 25.27 -21.56 -10.47
CA PHE A 124 24.72 -20.52 -9.62
C PHE A 124 24.30 -20.99 -8.24
N ARG A 125 24.21 -22.31 -8.01
CA ARG A 125 23.73 -22.93 -6.77
C ARG A 125 24.36 -22.32 -5.51
N LYS A 126 25.70 -22.27 -5.44
CA LYS A 126 26.42 -21.71 -4.29
C LYS A 126 26.08 -20.25 -4.02
N TYR A 127 25.93 -19.45 -5.09
CA TYR A 127 25.62 -18.02 -4.95
C TYR A 127 24.22 -17.79 -4.40
N ARG A 128 23.25 -18.58 -4.87
CA ARG A 128 21.85 -18.51 -4.41
C ARG A 128 21.71 -18.95 -2.96
N GLU A 129 22.32 -20.07 -2.59
CA GLU A 129 22.30 -20.59 -1.21
C GLU A 129 22.93 -19.58 -0.22
N GLN A 130 24.11 -19.05 -0.55
CA GLN A 130 24.80 -18.06 0.29
C GLN A 130 24.02 -16.73 0.38
N GLU A 131 23.46 -16.26 -0.74
CA GLU A 131 22.64 -15.06 -0.75
C GLU A 131 21.42 -15.23 0.17
N LEU A 132 20.66 -16.32 0.01
CA LEU A 132 19.45 -16.56 0.80
C LEU A 132 19.76 -16.76 2.29
N GLU A 133 20.86 -17.42 2.63
CA GLU A 133 21.33 -17.51 4.02
C GLU A 133 21.60 -16.13 4.62
N ASN A 134 22.36 -15.29 3.92
CA ASN A 134 22.62 -13.92 4.34
C ASN A 134 21.32 -13.11 4.45
N ARG A 135 20.42 -13.25 3.48
CA ARG A 135 19.15 -12.51 3.47
C ARG A 135 18.23 -12.94 4.60
N ARG A 136 18.18 -14.21 4.96
CA ARG A 136 17.42 -14.68 6.14
C ARG A 136 17.95 -14.13 7.46
N ASN A 137 19.25 -13.87 7.56
CA ASN A 137 19.87 -13.24 8.73
C ASN A 137 19.59 -11.73 8.80
N VAL A 138 19.57 -11.05 7.65
CA VAL A 138 19.38 -9.60 7.53
C VAL A 138 17.89 -9.22 7.60
N TYR A 139 17.04 -9.93 6.85
CA TYR A 139 15.60 -9.72 6.79
C TYR A 139 14.92 -10.73 7.73
N ARG A 140 14.79 -10.37 9.01
CA ARG A 140 14.12 -11.20 10.00
C ARG A 140 12.69 -10.73 10.21
N TRP A 141 11.78 -11.64 10.54
CA TRP A 141 10.45 -11.29 11.01
C TRP A 141 10.52 -10.66 12.40
N GLY A 142 9.80 -9.57 12.59
CA GLY A 142 9.59 -8.92 13.87
C GLY A 142 8.23 -9.26 14.45
N SER A 143 7.92 -8.63 15.58
CA SER A 143 6.57 -8.56 16.13
C SER A 143 6.35 -7.13 16.62
N TRP A 144 5.22 -6.54 16.25
CA TRP A 144 4.86 -5.18 16.68
C TRP A 144 3.79 -5.19 17.77
N LYS A 145 2.68 -5.89 17.52
CA LYS A 145 1.62 -6.17 18.49
C LYS A 145 1.18 -7.62 18.29
N GLU A 146 0.80 -8.26 19.39
CA GLU A 146 0.32 -9.65 19.38
C GLU A 146 -0.89 -9.81 18.43
N GLY A 147 -1.00 -10.94 17.74
CA GLY A 147 -2.11 -11.24 16.83
C GLY A 147 -2.13 -10.47 15.50
N LEU A 148 -1.15 -9.60 15.23
CA LEU A 148 -0.99 -8.95 13.93
C LEU A 148 -0.02 -9.70 13.03
N ILE A 149 -0.22 -9.58 11.71
CA ILE A 149 0.72 -10.10 10.70
C ILE A 149 2.13 -9.52 10.89
N LEU A 150 3.14 -10.32 10.55
CA LEU A 150 4.52 -10.05 10.95
C LEU A 150 5.15 -8.91 10.11
N PRO A 151 5.74 -7.88 10.74
CA PRO A 151 6.54 -6.87 10.05
C PRO A 151 8.00 -7.31 9.92
N ILE A 152 8.84 -6.47 9.32
CA ILE A 152 10.29 -6.63 9.47
C ILE A 152 10.72 -6.43 10.93
N ALA A 153 11.76 -7.14 11.37
CA ALA A 153 12.40 -6.95 12.66
C ALA A 153 13.13 -5.60 12.72
N GLY A 154 13.07 -4.97 13.89
CA GLY A 154 13.66 -3.66 14.14
C GLY A 154 12.62 -2.70 14.71
N SER A 155 13.08 -1.74 15.49
CA SER A 155 12.20 -0.71 16.08
C SER A 155 12.33 0.60 15.32
N THR A 156 13.51 0.92 14.80
CA THR A 156 13.79 2.19 14.11
C THR A 156 14.26 1.95 12.68
N GLU A 157 14.27 3.00 11.88
CA GLU A 157 14.75 2.98 10.50
C GLU A 157 16.23 2.56 10.45
N ARG A 158 16.99 2.80 11.52
CA ARG A 158 18.40 2.39 11.64
C ARG A 158 18.59 0.89 11.77
N ASP A 159 17.60 0.18 12.27
CA ASP A 159 17.61 -1.28 12.38
C ASP A 159 17.33 -1.94 11.02
N LEU A 160 16.80 -1.19 10.06
CA LEU A 160 16.51 -1.68 8.72
C LEU A 160 17.78 -1.88 7.90
N PRO A 161 17.83 -2.92 7.05
CA PRO A 161 18.90 -3.10 6.08
C PRO A 161 19.06 -1.83 5.25
N ARG A 162 20.30 -1.39 4.97
CA ARG A 162 20.56 -0.12 4.28
C ARG A 162 19.83 0.01 2.94
N ASN A 163 19.65 -1.11 2.23
CA ASN A 163 18.93 -1.18 0.96
C ASN A 163 17.42 -0.95 1.06
N GLN A 164 16.86 -0.97 2.26
CA GLN A 164 15.44 -0.70 2.50
C GLN A 164 15.18 0.73 3.00
N ARG A 165 16.25 1.43 3.38
CA ARG A 165 16.20 2.83 3.81
C ARG A 165 16.09 3.79 2.64
N PHE A 166 15.60 4.98 2.92
CA PHE A 166 15.30 6.02 1.96
C PHE A 166 16.64 6.48 1.43
N MET A 167 16.66 6.72 0.13
CA MET A 167 17.73 7.47 -0.48
C MET A 167 17.72 8.88 0.09
N LYS A 168 18.89 9.53 0.18
CA LYS A 168 19.02 10.74 1.00
C LYS A 168 18.13 11.88 0.53
N ASP A 169 17.87 11.96 -0.77
CA ASP A 169 16.98 12.96 -1.36
C ASP A 169 15.52 12.77 -0.89
N LYS A 170 15.07 11.51 -0.84
CA LYS A 170 13.73 11.17 -0.33
C LYS A 170 13.63 11.43 1.17
N ASP A 171 14.62 11.00 1.94
CA ASP A 171 14.69 11.23 3.39
C ASP A 171 14.64 12.73 3.72
N LEU A 172 15.39 13.55 2.99
CA LEU A 172 15.40 14.99 3.17
C LEU A 172 14.06 15.62 2.80
N ASP A 173 13.49 15.28 1.63
CA ASP A 173 12.15 15.77 1.24
C ASP A 173 11.08 15.38 2.27
N PHE A 174 11.10 14.13 2.71
CA PHE A 174 10.15 13.61 3.69
C PHE A 174 10.24 14.36 5.01
N SER A 175 11.45 14.47 5.55
CA SER A 175 11.71 15.15 6.83
C SER A 175 11.38 16.65 6.76
N LEU A 176 11.83 17.35 5.71
CA LEU A 176 11.57 18.79 5.56
C LEU A 176 10.07 19.06 5.36
N SER A 177 9.38 18.24 4.57
CA SER A 177 7.94 18.35 4.38
C SER A 177 7.16 18.15 5.68
N LEU A 178 7.54 17.15 6.48
CA LEU A 178 6.92 16.89 7.78
C LEU A 178 7.12 18.07 8.73
N VAL A 179 8.37 18.53 8.87
CA VAL A 179 8.71 19.67 9.74
C VAL A 179 7.96 20.93 9.31
N LYS A 180 7.81 21.17 7.99
CA LYS A 180 7.04 22.30 7.47
C LYS A 180 5.57 22.22 7.89
N GLU A 181 4.93 21.06 7.75
CA GLU A 181 3.52 20.89 8.11
C GLU A 181 3.32 20.95 9.64
N LEU A 182 4.22 20.38 10.44
CA LEU A 182 4.18 20.48 11.90
C LEU A 182 4.43 21.91 12.41
N LYS A 183 5.34 22.68 11.78
CA LYS A 183 5.55 24.09 12.10
C LYS A 183 4.29 24.92 11.79
N ASN A 184 3.67 24.67 10.64
CA ASN A 184 2.40 25.33 10.28
C ASN A 184 1.29 24.99 11.29
N PHE A 185 1.23 23.73 11.74
CA PHE A 185 0.34 23.31 12.81
C PHE A 185 0.63 24.05 14.11
N ALA A 186 1.87 24.10 14.58
CA ALA A 186 2.23 24.77 15.83
C ALA A 186 1.86 26.27 15.82
N ILE A 187 2.19 26.98 14.73
CA ILE A 187 1.89 28.42 14.59
C ILE A 187 0.39 28.66 14.64
N LYS A 188 -0.39 27.93 13.83
CA LYS A 188 -1.82 28.19 13.71
C LYS A 188 -2.65 27.53 14.83
N GLY A 189 -2.16 26.44 15.41
CA GLY A 189 -2.81 25.66 16.45
C GLY A 189 -2.84 26.35 17.82
N THR A 190 -1.88 27.24 18.10
CA THR A 190 -1.93 28.09 19.31
C THR A 190 -3.21 28.94 19.35
N LEU A 191 -3.66 29.44 18.21
CA LEU A 191 -4.91 30.20 18.08
C LEU A 191 -6.17 29.32 18.23
N ASP A 192 -6.05 28.00 18.03
CA ASP A 192 -7.19 27.09 18.11
C ASP A 192 -7.58 26.77 19.56
N PHE A 193 -6.65 26.88 20.51
CA PHE A 193 -6.96 26.68 21.94
C PHE A 193 -7.91 27.75 22.49
N VAL A 194 -7.85 28.97 21.94
CA VAL A 194 -8.73 30.08 22.32
C VAL A 194 -9.99 30.15 21.46
N SER A 195 -9.99 29.52 20.29
CA SER A 195 -11.09 29.58 19.33
C SER A 195 -12.08 28.44 19.56
N ARG A 196 -13.33 28.79 19.92
CA ARG A 196 -14.42 27.79 19.99
C ARG A 196 -15.12 27.65 18.65
N VAL A 197 -15.42 26.40 18.27
CA VAL A 197 -16.35 26.09 17.18
C VAL A 197 -17.76 26.35 17.70
N GLN A 198 -18.49 27.26 17.05
CA GLN A 198 -19.85 27.62 17.41
C GLN A 198 -20.88 27.04 16.44
N LYS A 199 -20.52 26.97 15.15
CA LYS A 199 -21.34 26.49 14.04
C LYS A 199 -20.53 25.63 13.07
N LEU A 200 -21.20 24.87 12.21
CA LEU A 200 -20.53 23.97 11.26
C LEU A 200 -19.57 24.69 10.30
N GLU A 201 -19.88 25.93 9.93
CA GLU A 201 -19.07 26.71 8.98
C GLU A 201 -17.71 27.12 9.57
N ASP A 202 -17.54 27.07 10.89
CA ASP A 202 -16.25 27.40 11.53
C ASP A 202 -15.13 26.44 11.13
N TYR A 203 -15.43 25.22 10.67
CA TYR A 203 -14.41 24.30 10.14
C TYR A 203 -13.72 24.82 8.87
N GLN A 204 -14.27 25.83 8.20
CA GLN A 204 -13.59 26.50 7.09
C GLN A 204 -12.24 27.11 7.52
N LYS A 205 -12.05 27.44 8.81
CA LYS A 205 -10.80 27.98 9.35
C LYS A 205 -9.61 27.01 9.26
N VAL A 206 -9.89 25.70 9.24
CA VAL A 206 -8.87 24.66 9.12
C VAL A 206 -8.86 23.99 7.75
N PHE A 207 -9.85 24.28 6.90
CA PHE A 207 -9.94 23.73 5.56
C PHE A 207 -8.69 24.14 4.73
N PRO A 208 -7.96 23.17 4.16
CA PRO A 208 -6.74 23.47 3.43
C PRO A 208 -7.06 24.14 2.09
N HIS A 209 -6.14 24.95 1.58
CA HIS A 209 -6.20 25.34 0.17
C HIS A 209 -5.81 24.13 -0.67
N THR A 210 -6.71 23.66 -1.53
CA THR A 210 -6.49 22.46 -2.34
C THR A 210 -6.25 22.83 -3.80
N LYS A 211 -5.51 21.95 -4.49
CA LYS A 211 -5.27 22.10 -5.94
C LYS A 211 -6.40 21.46 -6.77
N THR A 212 -7.12 20.51 -6.18
CA THR A 212 -8.23 19.79 -6.79
C THR A 212 -9.56 20.46 -6.41
N ALA A 213 -10.54 20.34 -7.30
CA ALA A 213 -11.90 20.86 -7.10
C ALA A 213 -12.75 19.96 -6.17
N LEU A 214 -12.36 18.69 -6.00
CA LEU A 214 -13.13 17.70 -5.25
C LEU A 214 -13.31 18.03 -3.75
N PRO A 215 -12.27 18.46 -3.00
CA PRO A 215 -12.42 18.92 -1.61
C PRO A 215 -13.45 20.05 -1.46
N GLU A 216 -13.45 21.00 -2.40
CA GLU A 216 -14.39 22.12 -2.42
C GLU A 216 -15.81 21.64 -2.69
N ARG A 217 -15.97 20.69 -3.62
CA ARG A 217 -17.26 20.04 -3.90
C ARG A 217 -17.80 19.29 -2.69
N VAL A 218 -16.94 18.56 -1.97
CA VAL A 218 -17.29 17.90 -0.70
C VAL A 218 -17.73 18.93 0.33
N ARG A 219 -16.95 20.01 0.54
CA ARG A 219 -17.32 21.09 1.46
C ARG A 219 -18.69 21.69 1.14
N GLY A 220 -19.00 21.90 -0.15
CA GLY A 220 -20.28 22.45 -0.58
C GLY A 220 -21.48 21.50 -0.42
N SER A 221 -21.25 20.19 -0.45
CA SER A 221 -22.33 19.20 -0.70
C SER A 221 -22.35 18.02 0.28
N TRP A 222 -21.49 17.99 1.31
CA TRP A 222 -21.37 16.87 2.27
C TRP A 222 -22.67 16.54 3.03
N LYS A 223 -23.61 17.48 3.10
CA LYS A 223 -24.93 17.27 3.71
C LYS A 223 -25.87 16.47 2.81
N GLU A 224 -25.57 16.31 1.52
CA GLU A 224 -26.41 15.59 0.55
C GLU A 224 -26.30 14.07 0.72
N ASP A 225 -27.45 13.39 0.62
CA ASP A 225 -27.52 11.93 0.70
C ASP A 225 -26.87 11.24 -0.51
N ALA A 226 -26.93 11.89 -1.68
CA ALA A 226 -26.27 11.40 -2.89
C ALA A 226 -24.75 11.36 -2.73
N LEU A 227 -24.13 12.41 -2.18
CA LEU A 227 -22.69 12.42 -1.93
C LEU A 227 -22.30 11.48 -0.80
N PHE A 228 -23.13 11.32 0.23
CA PHE A 228 -22.91 10.35 1.29
C PHE A 228 -22.85 8.91 0.74
N GLY A 229 -23.82 8.51 -0.09
CA GLY A 229 -23.81 7.18 -0.70
C GLY A 229 -22.75 7.00 -1.78
N TYR A 230 -22.46 8.05 -2.57
CA TYR A 230 -21.41 8.01 -3.60
C TYR A 230 -20.04 7.63 -3.04
N GLN A 231 -19.71 8.09 -1.82
CA GLN A 231 -18.44 7.79 -1.17
C GLN A 231 -18.21 6.30 -0.91
N PHE A 232 -19.27 5.49 -0.77
CA PHE A 232 -19.13 4.04 -0.63
C PHE A 232 -18.76 3.32 -1.92
N LEU A 233 -18.97 3.97 -3.08
CA LEU A 233 -18.58 3.45 -4.38
C LEU A 233 -17.21 3.99 -4.82
N ASN A 234 -17.00 5.29 -4.65
CA ASN A 234 -15.90 6.02 -5.31
C ASN A 234 -15.14 6.96 -4.35
N GLY A 235 -15.40 6.85 -3.05
CA GLY A 235 -14.73 7.64 -2.01
C GLY A 235 -13.33 7.12 -1.68
N ALA A 236 -12.79 7.54 -0.53
CA ALA A 236 -11.51 7.04 -0.01
C ALA A 236 -11.57 5.57 0.40
N ASN A 237 -12.76 5.05 0.73
CA ASN A 237 -12.94 3.69 1.25
C ASN A 237 -14.02 2.88 0.50
N PRO A 238 -13.79 2.48 -0.75
CA PRO A 238 -14.74 1.68 -1.52
C PRO A 238 -14.73 0.18 -1.15
N MET A 239 -14.15 -0.18 0.00
CA MET A 239 -13.89 -1.58 0.39
C MET A 239 -15.03 -2.23 1.19
N LEU A 240 -15.89 -1.45 1.83
CA LEU A 240 -16.90 -1.98 2.76
C LEU A 240 -18.24 -2.29 2.11
N LEU A 241 -18.61 -1.55 1.06
CA LEU A 241 -19.91 -1.69 0.39
C LEU A 241 -20.07 -3.08 -0.21
N ARG A 242 -21.25 -3.68 0.00
CA ARG A 242 -21.65 -4.94 -0.65
C ARG A 242 -23.13 -4.92 -1.00
N ARG A 243 -23.51 -5.68 -2.02
CA ARG A 243 -24.92 -5.95 -2.36
C ARG A 243 -25.51 -6.86 -1.29
N SER A 244 -26.69 -6.52 -0.78
CA SER A 244 -27.38 -7.33 0.21
C SER A 244 -28.03 -8.54 -0.47
N MET A 245 -27.74 -9.74 0.04
CA MET A 245 -28.39 -10.99 -0.39
C MET A 245 -29.56 -11.38 0.52
N ARG A 246 -29.62 -10.79 1.71
CA ARG A 246 -30.67 -10.88 2.72
C ARG A 246 -30.55 -9.66 3.64
N LEU A 247 -31.59 -9.34 4.41
CA LEU A 247 -31.47 -8.30 5.42
C LEU A 247 -30.48 -8.71 6.51
N PRO A 248 -29.57 -7.82 6.96
CA PRO A 248 -28.64 -8.12 8.04
C PRO A 248 -29.36 -8.52 9.32
N ALA A 249 -28.92 -9.60 9.98
CA ALA A 249 -29.55 -10.08 11.22
C ALA A 249 -29.54 -9.04 12.36
N ARG A 250 -28.56 -8.12 12.34
CA ARG A 250 -28.45 -7.03 13.32
C ARG A 250 -29.39 -5.86 13.06
N LEU A 251 -30.07 -5.82 11.90
CA LEU A 251 -31.07 -4.82 11.57
C LEU A 251 -32.42 -5.23 12.17
N VAL A 252 -32.64 -4.82 13.42
CA VAL A 252 -33.89 -5.09 14.14
C VAL A 252 -34.79 -3.85 14.01
N LEU A 253 -35.84 -3.97 13.22
CA LEU A 253 -36.83 -2.91 13.00
C LEU A 253 -37.76 -2.82 14.23
N PRO A 254 -37.85 -1.66 14.90
CA PRO A 254 -38.84 -1.43 15.96
C PRO A 254 -40.28 -1.48 15.40
N PRO A 255 -41.29 -1.71 16.27
CA PRO A 255 -42.70 -1.56 15.88
C PRO A 255 -42.98 -0.19 15.24
N GLY A 256 -43.82 -0.14 14.20
CA GLY A 256 -44.13 1.10 13.48
C GLY A 256 -43.19 1.41 12.30
N MET A 257 -42.29 0.49 11.93
CA MET A 257 -41.38 0.61 10.78
C MET A 257 -41.73 -0.36 9.62
N GLU A 258 -42.99 -0.79 9.52
CA GLU A 258 -43.46 -1.74 8.50
C GLU A 258 -43.27 -1.20 7.07
N ASP A 259 -43.44 0.12 6.87
CA ASP A 259 -43.19 0.77 5.58
C ASP A 259 -41.71 0.70 5.18
N VAL A 260 -40.81 0.90 6.15
CA VAL A 260 -39.35 0.81 5.92
C VAL A 260 -38.98 -0.63 5.59
N GLN A 261 -39.54 -1.60 6.31
CA GLN A 261 -39.35 -3.03 6.03
C GLN A 261 -39.79 -3.37 4.60
N THR A 262 -40.98 -2.92 4.20
CA THR A 262 -41.53 -3.14 2.86
C THR A 262 -40.62 -2.54 1.78
N GLN A 263 -40.08 -1.33 2.01
CA GLN A 263 -39.14 -0.70 1.09
C GLN A 263 -37.82 -1.47 0.99
N LEU A 264 -37.26 -1.94 2.12
CA LEU A 264 -36.05 -2.74 2.13
C LEU A 264 -36.24 -4.06 1.36
N GLU A 265 -37.34 -4.77 1.61
CA GLU A 265 -37.67 -6.02 0.92
C GLU A 265 -37.88 -5.82 -0.59
N LYS A 266 -38.48 -4.69 -0.99
CA LYS A 266 -38.63 -4.32 -2.40
C LYS A 266 -37.28 -4.17 -3.10
N GLU A 267 -36.36 -3.40 -2.51
CA GLU A 267 -35.02 -3.18 -3.09
C GLU A 267 -34.16 -4.46 -3.04
N LEU A 268 -34.34 -5.29 -2.00
CA LEU A 268 -33.69 -6.61 -1.88
C LEU A 268 -34.12 -7.52 -3.04
N LYS A 269 -35.43 -7.64 -3.28
CA LYS A 269 -35.97 -8.46 -4.38
C LYS A 269 -35.54 -7.95 -5.76
N ALA A 270 -35.33 -6.64 -5.90
CA ALA A 270 -34.83 -6.03 -7.13
C ALA A 270 -33.30 -6.17 -7.31
N GLY A 271 -32.56 -6.63 -6.29
CA GLY A 271 -31.09 -6.68 -6.31
C GLY A 271 -30.41 -5.31 -6.25
N SER A 272 -31.16 -4.26 -5.88
CA SER A 272 -30.71 -2.87 -5.77
C SER A 272 -30.38 -2.47 -4.33
N LEU A 273 -30.61 -3.34 -3.35
CA LEU A 273 -30.24 -3.12 -1.95
C LEU A 273 -28.75 -3.41 -1.70
N PHE A 274 -28.08 -2.48 -1.02
CA PHE A 274 -26.70 -2.57 -0.58
C PHE A 274 -26.60 -2.28 0.92
N GLU A 275 -25.52 -2.75 1.52
CA GLU A 275 -25.22 -2.57 2.93
C GLU A 275 -23.76 -2.18 3.15
N VAL A 276 -23.54 -1.42 4.22
CA VAL A 276 -22.22 -1.13 4.79
C VAL A 276 -22.29 -1.42 6.28
N ASP A 277 -21.61 -2.48 6.71
CA ASP A 277 -21.61 -2.94 8.10
C ASP A 277 -20.26 -2.64 8.77
N PHE A 278 -20.29 -1.83 9.83
CA PHE A 278 -19.13 -1.46 10.64
C PHE A 278 -19.03 -2.29 11.93
N SER A 279 -19.59 -3.51 11.95
CA SER A 279 -19.55 -4.44 13.08
C SER A 279 -18.14 -4.70 13.62
N LEU A 280 -17.10 -4.54 12.78
CA LEU A 280 -15.70 -4.62 13.20
C LEU A 280 -15.34 -3.64 14.33
N LEU A 281 -16.05 -2.50 14.43
CA LEU A 281 -15.88 -1.49 15.48
C LEU A 281 -16.64 -1.79 16.77
N ASP A 282 -17.49 -2.83 16.82
CA ASP A 282 -18.32 -3.06 18.00
C ASP A 282 -17.48 -3.43 19.23
N GLY A 283 -17.69 -2.75 20.35
CA GLY A 283 -16.94 -3.00 21.58
C GLY A 283 -15.47 -2.54 21.54
N VAL A 284 -15.02 -1.88 20.48
CA VAL A 284 -13.68 -1.26 20.45
C VAL A 284 -13.60 -0.19 21.53
N LYS A 285 -12.57 -0.25 22.37
CA LYS A 285 -12.33 0.74 23.42
C LYS A 285 -12.02 2.12 22.81
N PRO A 286 -12.84 3.15 23.07
CA PRO A 286 -12.54 4.49 22.60
C PRO A 286 -11.40 5.14 23.38
N ASN A 287 -10.70 6.05 22.72
CA ASN A 287 -9.56 6.80 23.25
C ASN A 287 -9.98 7.81 24.34
N ILE A 288 -9.02 8.24 25.16
CA ILE A 288 -9.14 9.34 26.11
C ILE A 288 -8.07 10.38 25.75
N ILE A 289 -8.50 11.51 25.19
CA ILE A 289 -7.61 12.56 24.70
C ILE A 289 -7.64 13.73 25.68
N ILE A 290 -6.50 14.04 26.32
CA ILE A 290 -6.38 15.12 27.32
C ILE A 290 -7.50 15.01 28.37
N PHE A 291 -7.62 13.83 28.97
CA PHE A 291 -8.63 13.49 29.99
C PHE A 291 -10.10 13.61 29.53
N LYS A 292 -10.36 13.71 28.22
CA LYS A 292 -11.72 13.75 27.65
C LYS A 292 -12.01 12.45 26.91
N GLN A 293 -13.11 11.82 27.30
CA GLN A 293 -13.62 10.63 26.64
C GLN A 293 -13.94 10.91 25.17
N GLN A 294 -13.43 10.07 24.28
CA GLN A 294 -13.86 10.00 22.88
C GLN A 294 -14.85 8.85 22.69
N TYR A 295 -15.47 8.75 21.53
CA TYR A 295 -16.53 7.79 21.30
C TYR A 295 -16.40 7.16 19.92
N VAL A 296 -16.77 5.88 19.82
CA VAL A 296 -16.76 5.07 18.60
C VAL A 296 -18.13 4.41 18.47
N THR A 297 -18.60 4.26 17.24
CA THR A 297 -19.83 3.53 16.90
C THR A 297 -19.52 2.42 15.91
N ALA A 298 -20.41 1.43 15.85
CA ALA A 298 -20.35 0.34 14.88
C ALA A 298 -21.61 0.37 14.01
N PRO A 299 -21.78 1.38 13.14
CA PRO A 299 -23.04 1.55 12.43
C PRO A 299 -23.33 0.44 11.41
N LEU A 300 -24.60 0.33 11.03
CA LEU A 300 -25.06 -0.36 9.84
C LEU A 300 -25.79 0.67 8.96
N VAL A 301 -25.46 0.69 7.67
CA VAL A 301 -26.11 1.55 6.68
C VAL A 301 -26.75 0.66 5.62
N MET A 302 -28.05 0.85 5.38
CA MET A 302 -28.74 0.27 4.24
C MET A 302 -28.89 1.33 3.15
N LEU A 303 -28.57 0.98 1.90
CA LEU A 303 -28.62 1.89 0.76
C LEU A 303 -29.34 1.24 -0.42
N LYS A 304 -29.99 2.04 -1.26
CA LYS A 304 -30.57 1.59 -2.54
C LYS A 304 -29.85 2.22 -3.72
N LEU A 305 -29.57 1.42 -4.74
CA LEU A 305 -29.08 1.90 -6.02
C LEU A 305 -30.25 2.27 -6.92
N GLN A 306 -30.41 3.56 -7.21
CA GLN A 306 -31.44 4.05 -8.11
C GLN A 306 -31.11 3.76 -9.58
N PRO A 307 -32.12 3.70 -10.47
CA PRO A 307 -31.90 3.49 -11.91
C PRO A 307 -31.04 4.56 -12.59
N ASP A 308 -31.01 5.78 -12.04
CA ASP A 308 -30.15 6.88 -12.50
C ASP A 308 -28.69 6.75 -12.05
N GLY A 309 -28.36 5.68 -11.31
CA GLY A 309 -27.02 5.36 -10.82
C GLY A 309 -26.69 5.92 -9.44
N ARG A 310 -27.58 6.70 -8.79
CA ARG A 310 -27.31 7.21 -7.44
C ARG A 310 -27.51 6.14 -6.38
N LEU A 311 -26.53 5.98 -5.49
CA LEU A 311 -26.65 5.15 -4.29
C LEU A 311 -27.15 6.02 -3.14
N LEU A 312 -28.34 5.76 -2.62
CA LEU A 312 -28.97 6.59 -1.58
C LEU A 312 -29.14 5.83 -0.26
N PRO A 313 -28.76 6.42 0.89
CA PRO A 313 -29.04 5.85 2.20
C PRO A 313 -30.55 5.76 2.49
N MET A 314 -30.96 4.65 3.09
CA MET A 314 -32.34 4.38 3.51
C MET A 314 -32.48 4.36 5.03
N VAL A 315 -31.53 3.71 5.70
CA VAL A 315 -31.56 3.50 7.16
C VAL A 315 -30.14 3.56 7.70
N ILE A 316 -29.96 4.24 8.83
CA ILE A 316 -28.72 4.19 9.63
C ILE A 316 -29.06 3.68 11.03
N GLN A 317 -28.40 2.61 11.44
CA GLN A 317 -28.39 2.10 12.80
C GLN A 317 -27.01 2.38 13.40
N LEU A 318 -26.90 3.19 14.46
CA LEU A 318 -25.57 3.58 15.00
C LEU A 318 -24.92 2.52 15.89
N GLN A 319 -25.70 1.65 16.51
CA GLN A 319 -25.21 0.63 17.45
C GLN A 319 -25.88 -0.73 17.16
N PRO A 320 -25.17 -1.85 17.36
CA PRO A 320 -25.79 -3.17 17.26
C PRO A 320 -26.83 -3.36 18.38
N PRO A 321 -27.85 -4.21 18.17
CA PRO A 321 -28.76 -4.61 19.24
C PRO A 321 -27.97 -5.29 20.37
N ARG A 322 -28.37 -5.02 21.62
CA ARG A 322 -27.83 -5.68 22.81
C ARG A 322 -28.89 -6.59 23.40
N HIS A 323 -28.50 -7.80 23.80
CA HIS A 323 -29.41 -8.77 24.38
C HIS A 323 -30.05 -8.21 25.66
N GLY A 324 -31.38 -8.30 25.78
CA GLY A 324 -32.13 -7.77 26.92
C GLY A 324 -32.33 -6.25 26.91
N CYS A 325 -31.88 -5.53 25.88
CA CYS A 325 -32.15 -4.11 25.71
C CYS A 325 -33.20 -3.88 24.60
N PRO A 326 -33.95 -2.75 24.63
CA PRO A 326 -34.77 -2.34 23.49
C PRO A 326 -33.95 -2.24 22.20
N PRO A 327 -34.56 -2.45 21.02
CA PRO A 327 -33.89 -2.26 19.74
C PRO A 327 -33.26 -0.86 19.63
N PRO A 328 -32.07 -0.74 19.01
CA PRO A 328 -31.42 0.55 18.85
C PRO A 328 -32.24 1.47 17.95
N LEU A 329 -32.07 2.79 18.13
CA LEU A 329 -32.70 3.77 17.25
C LEU A 329 -32.24 3.57 15.79
N LEU A 330 -33.22 3.57 14.89
CA LEU A 330 -33.01 3.63 13.46
C LEU A 330 -33.28 5.06 12.99
N PHE A 331 -32.28 5.64 12.32
CA PHE A 331 -32.33 6.96 11.71
C PHE A 331 -32.70 6.81 10.24
N LEU A 332 -33.61 7.66 9.79
CA LEU A 332 -34.16 7.67 8.44
C LEU A 332 -33.94 9.05 7.79
N PRO A 333 -33.84 9.15 6.45
CA PRO A 333 -33.80 10.44 5.75
C PRO A 333 -34.99 11.37 6.05
N SER A 334 -36.11 10.81 6.51
CA SER A 334 -37.32 11.55 6.90
C SER A 334 -37.28 12.12 8.32
N ASP A 335 -36.27 11.77 9.12
CA ASP A 335 -36.09 12.31 10.47
C ASP A 335 -35.76 13.82 10.44
N PRO A 336 -35.86 14.53 11.58
CA PRO A 336 -35.43 15.92 11.67
C PRO A 336 -34.03 16.13 11.06
N PRO A 337 -33.79 17.23 10.30
CA PRO A 337 -32.57 17.38 9.50
C PRO A 337 -31.26 17.20 10.26
N MET A 338 -31.19 17.67 11.51
CA MET A 338 -29.99 17.56 12.34
C MET A 338 -29.79 16.14 12.91
N ALA A 339 -30.86 15.40 13.17
CA ALA A 339 -30.76 14.01 13.61
C ALA A 339 -30.21 13.12 12.49
N TRP A 340 -30.76 13.27 11.28
CA TRP A 340 -30.26 12.57 10.10
C TRP A 340 -28.81 12.95 9.78
N LEU A 341 -28.48 14.24 9.87
CA LEU A 341 -27.11 14.71 9.63
C LEU A 341 -26.12 14.14 10.66
N LEU A 342 -26.46 14.12 11.96
CA LEU A 342 -25.59 13.55 12.98
C LEU A 342 -25.38 12.05 12.77
N ALA A 343 -26.42 11.30 12.40
CA ALA A 343 -26.31 9.87 12.09
C ALA A 343 -25.33 9.62 10.93
N LYS A 344 -25.40 10.42 9.87
CA LYS A 344 -24.43 10.35 8.76
C LYS A 344 -23.02 10.70 9.19
N ILE A 345 -22.82 11.70 10.05
CA ILE A 345 -21.50 12.07 10.58
C ILE A 345 -20.86 10.93 11.37
N TRP A 346 -21.64 10.22 12.20
CA TRP A 346 -21.16 9.04 12.92
C TRP A 346 -20.68 7.93 11.98
N VAL A 347 -21.42 7.70 10.89
CA VAL A 347 -21.00 6.77 9.83
C VAL A 347 -19.69 7.25 9.20
N ARG A 348 -19.57 8.53 8.85
CA ARG A 348 -18.33 9.09 8.30
C ARG A 348 -17.14 8.98 9.25
N SER A 349 -17.36 9.14 10.56
CA SER A 349 -16.32 8.92 11.57
C SER A 349 -15.88 7.46 11.64
N SER A 350 -16.85 6.54 11.61
CA SER A 350 -16.61 5.09 11.62
C SER A 350 -15.87 4.63 10.35
N ASP A 351 -16.26 5.19 9.19
CA ASP A 351 -15.56 5.00 7.93
C ASP A 351 -14.14 5.50 7.95
N PHE A 352 -13.86 6.66 8.55
CA PHE A 352 -12.49 7.12 8.75
C PHE A 352 -11.66 6.11 9.55
N GLN A 353 -12.21 5.49 10.61
CA GLN A 353 -11.47 4.51 11.41
C GLN A 353 -11.12 3.26 10.60
N LEU A 354 -12.11 2.65 9.93
CA LEU A 354 -11.88 1.43 9.15
C LEU A 354 -11.06 1.71 7.87
N HIS A 355 -11.24 2.88 7.26
CA HIS A 355 -10.40 3.32 6.16
C HIS A 355 -8.92 3.31 6.55
N GLN A 356 -8.58 4.05 7.61
CA GLN A 356 -7.18 4.23 7.99
C GLN A 356 -6.54 2.92 8.47
N LEU A 357 -7.27 2.11 9.24
CA LEU A 357 -6.72 0.92 9.89
C LEU A 357 -6.83 -0.34 9.02
N GLN A 358 -8.02 -0.63 8.49
CA GLN A 358 -8.26 -1.85 7.71
C GLN A 358 -7.86 -1.66 6.24
N SER A 359 -8.43 -0.67 5.58
CA SER A 359 -8.28 -0.50 4.12
C SER A 359 -6.90 0.02 3.73
N HIS A 360 -6.35 0.97 4.49
CA HIS A 360 -5.09 1.63 4.18
C HIS A 360 -3.89 0.97 4.87
N LEU A 361 -3.84 0.97 6.21
CA LEU A 361 -2.71 0.41 6.95
C LEU A 361 -2.59 -1.11 6.79
N LEU A 362 -3.60 -1.89 7.16
CA LEU A 362 -3.49 -3.36 7.12
C LEU A 362 -3.41 -3.90 5.69
N ARG A 363 -4.39 -3.56 4.83
CA ARG A 363 -4.49 -4.11 3.48
C ARG A 363 -3.51 -3.50 2.48
N GLY A 364 -3.07 -2.26 2.68
CA GLY A 364 -2.03 -1.64 1.86
C GLY A 364 -0.64 -1.90 2.45
N HIS A 365 -0.32 -1.18 3.52
CA HIS A 365 1.02 -1.13 4.10
C HIS A 365 1.51 -2.47 4.65
N LEU A 366 0.79 -3.07 5.60
CA LEU A 366 1.27 -4.26 6.32
C LEU A 366 1.32 -5.49 5.40
N MET A 367 0.33 -5.66 4.52
CA MET A 367 0.35 -6.73 3.53
C MET A 367 1.52 -6.56 2.54
N ALA A 368 1.78 -5.35 2.04
CA ALA A 368 2.94 -5.10 1.18
C ALA A 368 4.28 -5.40 1.89
N GLU A 369 4.40 -5.10 3.19
CA GLU A 369 5.59 -5.43 3.98
C GLU A 369 5.77 -6.94 4.17
N VAL A 370 4.69 -7.68 4.45
CA VAL A 370 4.74 -9.15 4.52
C VAL A 370 5.27 -9.74 3.21
N ILE A 371 4.68 -9.35 2.08
CA ILE A 371 5.11 -9.82 0.76
C ILE A 371 6.59 -9.45 0.53
N SER A 372 6.98 -8.22 0.86
CA SER A 372 8.35 -7.74 0.72
C SER A 372 9.33 -8.61 1.53
N VAL A 373 9.10 -8.79 2.83
CA VAL A 373 10.01 -9.54 3.70
C VAL A 373 10.10 -11.00 3.27
N ALA A 374 8.97 -11.62 2.92
CA ALA A 374 8.94 -13.00 2.43
C ALA A 374 9.72 -13.16 1.12
N THR A 375 9.55 -12.25 0.16
CA THR A 375 10.34 -12.24 -1.08
C THR A 375 11.82 -12.04 -0.77
N MET A 376 12.15 -11.13 0.16
CA MET A 376 13.53 -10.87 0.52
C MET A 376 14.22 -12.07 1.18
N ARG A 377 13.46 -12.96 1.84
CA ARG A 377 14.00 -14.13 2.56
C ARG A 377 14.07 -15.40 1.72
N SER A 378 13.26 -15.48 0.66
CA SER A 378 12.97 -16.75 -0.02
C SER A 378 13.40 -16.79 -1.47
N LEU A 379 13.45 -15.65 -2.16
CA LEU A 379 13.81 -15.58 -3.58
C LEU A 379 15.17 -14.88 -3.77
N PRO A 380 16.18 -15.53 -4.39
CA PRO A 380 17.48 -14.92 -4.64
C PRO A 380 17.39 -13.89 -5.79
N SER A 381 18.40 -13.03 -5.91
CA SER A 381 18.41 -11.93 -6.91
C SER A 381 18.36 -12.39 -8.36
N LEU A 382 18.74 -13.65 -8.61
CA LEU A 382 18.68 -14.30 -9.92
C LEU A 382 17.26 -14.78 -10.28
N HIS A 383 16.37 -14.96 -9.30
CA HIS A 383 15.07 -15.58 -9.51
C HIS A 383 14.14 -14.67 -10.35
N PRO A 384 13.42 -15.20 -11.36
CA PRO A 384 12.55 -14.40 -12.21
C PRO A 384 11.47 -13.66 -11.41
N ILE A 385 10.83 -14.33 -10.45
CA ILE A 385 9.80 -13.72 -9.60
C ILE A 385 10.37 -12.65 -8.66
N TYR A 386 11.61 -12.80 -8.16
CA TYR A 386 12.26 -11.72 -7.40
C TYR A 386 12.43 -10.47 -8.27
N LYS A 387 13.00 -10.64 -9.46
CA LYS A 387 13.27 -9.52 -10.39
C LYS A 387 12.00 -8.80 -10.81
N LEU A 388 10.89 -9.55 -10.96
CA LEU A 388 9.56 -9.01 -11.24
C LEU A 388 8.99 -8.21 -10.07
N LEU A 389 9.15 -8.69 -8.84
CA LEU A 389 8.53 -8.09 -7.66
C LEU A 389 9.36 -6.98 -7.01
N ALA A 390 10.70 -7.02 -7.10
CA ALA A 390 11.59 -6.10 -6.41
C ALA A 390 11.28 -4.60 -6.61
N PRO A 391 10.90 -4.12 -7.83
CA PRO A 391 10.48 -2.73 -8.01
C PRO A 391 9.29 -2.30 -7.15
N HIS A 392 8.45 -3.24 -6.72
CA HIS A 392 7.20 -3.00 -5.99
C HIS A 392 7.35 -2.94 -4.47
N PHE A 393 8.55 -3.17 -3.95
CA PHE A 393 8.85 -3.16 -2.52
C PHE A 393 9.67 -1.95 -2.08
N ARG A 394 10.00 -1.07 -3.05
CA ARG A 394 10.83 0.09 -2.83
C ARG A 394 10.25 0.91 -1.67
N TYR A 395 11.05 1.06 -0.61
CA TYR A 395 10.78 1.90 0.56
C TYR A 395 9.63 1.44 1.49
N THR A 396 8.94 0.33 1.19
CA THR A 396 7.81 -0.18 1.97
C THR A 396 8.15 -0.42 3.45
N MET A 397 9.29 -1.07 3.71
CA MET A 397 9.68 -1.43 5.08
C MET A 397 9.98 -0.20 5.95
N GLU A 398 10.55 0.85 5.37
CA GLU A 398 10.86 2.06 6.12
C GLU A 398 9.65 2.94 6.37
N ILE A 399 8.77 3.14 5.38
CA ILE A 399 7.55 3.91 5.62
C ILE A 399 6.68 3.24 6.69
N ASN A 400 6.65 1.91 6.73
CA ASN A 400 5.93 1.17 7.76
C ASN A 400 6.60 1.26 9.13
N THR A 401 7.94 1.23 9.18
CA THR A 401 8.69 1.45 10.43
C THR A 401 8.46 2.86 10.97
N LEU A 402 8.50 3.88 10.11
CA LEU A 402 8.15 5.25 10.46
C LEU A 402 6.71 5.37 10.98
N ALA A 403 5.75 4.68 10.36
CA ALA A 403 4.36 4.66 10.79
C ALA A 403 4.22 4.02 12.19
N ARG A 404 4.88 2.88 12.43
CA ARG A 404 4.89 2.21 13.75
C ARG A 404 5.52 3.06 14.84
N ASN A 405 6.44 3.96 14.51
CA ASN A 405 7.13 4.81 15.49
C ASN A 405 6.44 6.13 15.77
N ASN A 406 5.71 6.69 14.80
CA ASN A 406 5.19 8.06 14.88
C ASN A 406 3.67 8.17 14.75
N LEU A 407 3.03 7.22 14.05
CA LEU A 407 1.61 7.32 13.70
C LEU A 407 0.75 6.44 14.62
N VAL A 408 1.07 5.15 14.67
CA VAL A 408 0.32 4.11 15.42
C VAL A 408 1.09 3.58 16.64
N SER A 409 2.19 4.23 17.00
CA SER A 409 2.89 3.99 18.26
C SER A 409 2.05 4.40 19.46
N GLU A 410 2.43 3.89 20.63
CA GLU A 410 2.03 4.51 21.89
C GLU A 410 2.48 5.98 21.88
N TRP A 411 1.58 6.91 22.21
CA TRP A 411 1.77 8.36 22.12
C TRP A 411 1.95 8.91 20.69
N GLY A 412 1.73 8.08 19.67
CA GLY A 412 1.68 8.48 18.27
C GLY A 412 0.45 9.32 17.93
N ILE A 413 0.37 9.77 16.68
CA ILE A 413 -0.75 10.61 16.19
C ILE A 413 -2.13 10.00 16.48
N PHE A 414 -2.30 8.67 16.36
CA PHE A 414 -3.58 8.02 16.67
C PHE A 414 -4.00 8.24 18.12
N ASP A 415 -3.07 8.10 19.06
CA ASP A 415 -3.32 8.32 20.49
C ASP A 415 -3.64 9.79 20.79
N LEU A 416 -3.04 10.72 20.03
CA LEU A 416 -3.21 12.16 20.26
C LEU A 416 -4.55 12.72 19.76
N VAL A 417 -5.09 12.23 18.65
CA VAL A 417 -6.28 12.86 18.02
C VAL A 417 -7.37 11.91 17.52
N VAL A 418 -7.11 10.61 17.38
CA VAL A 418 -8.04 9.66 16.77
C VAL A 418 -8.85 8.91 17.84
N SER A 419 -10.15 8.70 17.60
CA SER A 419 -11.06 8.04 18.56
C SER A 419 -10.69 6.60 18.89
N THR A 420 -9.93 5.93 18.03
CA THR A 420 -9.45 4.55 18.22
C THR A 420 -7.99 4.49 18.69
N GLY A 421 -7.36 5.63 18.99
CA GLY A 421 -6.06 5.65 19.66
C GLY A 421 -6.05 4.91 21.00
N SER A 422 -4.85 4.70 21.55
CA SER A 422 -4.60 4.13 22.87
C SER A 422 -5.12 2.70 23.05
N GLY A 423 -4.92 1.87 22.02
CA GLY A 423 -5.21 0.43 22.02
C GLY A 423 -6.40 -0.01 21.16
N GLY A 424 -7.41 0.86 20.95
CA GLY A 424 -8.57 0.51 20.12
C GLY A 424 -8.21 0.17 18.67
N HIS A 425 -7.21 0.84 18.12
CA HIS A 425 -6.68 0.61 16.79
C HIS A 425 -6.00 -0.74 16.65
N VAL A 426 -5.33 -1.22 17.71
CA VAL A 426 -4.73 -2.56 17.74
C VAL A 426 -5.82 -3.63 17.72
N ASP A 427 -6.87 -3.45 18.53
CA ASP A 427 -8.03 -4.35 18.56
C ASP A 427 -8.71 -4.44 17.17
N ILE A 428 -8.93 -3.29 16.52
CA ILE A 428 -9.44 -3.26 15.13
C ILE A 428 -8.52 -4.01 14.18
N LEU A 429 -7.20 -3.79 14.24
CA LEU A 429 -6.24 -4.43 13.35
C LEU A 429 -6.17 -5.96 13.55
N GLN A 430 -6.27 -6.44 14.80
CA GLN A 430 -6.32 -7.87 15.12
C GLN A 430 -7.56 -8.52 14.53
N ARG A 431 -8.73 -7.93 14.76
CA ARG A 431 -9.99 -8.42 14.20
C ARG A 431 -9.97 -8.37 12.67
N ALA A 432 -9.49 -7.27 12.09
CA ALA A 432 -9.38 -7.10 10.64
C ALA A 432 -8.45 -8.14 10.01
N THR A 433 -7.36 -8.51 10.69
CA THR A 433 -6.42 -9.54 10.24
C THR A 433 -7.12 -10.89 10.13
N SER A 434 -7.97 -11.24 11.10
CA SER A 434 -8.77 -12.48 11.04
C SER A 434 -9.75 -12.52 9.85
N CYS A 435 -10.15 -11.36 9.32
CA CYS A 435 -11.06 -11.26 8.18
C CYS A 435 -10.35 -11.16 6.82
N LEU A 436 -9.02 -11.13 6.77
CA LEU A 436 -8.27 -11.01 5.51
C LEU A 436 -8.32 -12.32 4.73
N THR A 437 -8.96 -12.34 3.56
CA THR A 437 -8.99 -13.50 2.66
C THR A 437 -8.19 -13.26 1.40
N TYR A 438 -7.67 -14.31 0.79
CA TYR A 438 -6.94 -14.21 -0.48
C TYR A 438 -7.80 -13.58 -1.59
N ARG A 439 -9.08 -14.01 -1.67
CA ARG A 439 -10.08 -13.45 -2.59
C ARG A 439 -10.25 -11.94 -2.44
N SER A 440 -10.23 -11.43 -1.20
CA SER A 440 -10.39 -9.99 -0.96
C SER A 440 -9.26 -9.15 -1.54
N PHE A 441 -8.08 -9.71 -1.83
CA PHE A 441 -6.96 -8.99 -2.47
C PHE A 441 -6.94 -9.15 -4.00
N CYS A 442 -7.87 -9.93 -4.56
CA CYS A 442 -8.03 -10.13 -5.99
C CYS A 442 -9.30 -9.40 -6.45
N PRO A 443 -9.23 -8.21 -7.09
CA PRO A 443 -10.41 -7.43 -7.47
C PRO A 443 -11.51 -8.21 -8.20
N PRO A 444 -11.22 -9.14 -9.14
CA PRO A 444 -12.29 -9.95 -9.74
C PRO A 444 -13.09 -10.76 -8.73
N ASP A 445 -12.43 -11.31 -7.71
CA ASP A 445 -13.08 -12.08 -6.66
C ASP A 445 -13.76 -11.18 -5.63
N ASP A 446 -13.04 -10.16 -5.12
CA ASP A 446 -13.55 -9.21 -4.14
C ASP A 446 -14.84 -8.55 -4.62
N LEU A 447 -14.84 -8.06 -5.86
CA LEU A 447 -16.01 -7.39 -6.45
C LEU A 447 -17.13 -8.38 -6.74
N ALA A 448 -16.83 -9.64 -7.07
CA ALA A 448 -17.85 -10.67 -7.25
C ALA A 448 -18.51 -11.02 -5.91
N ASP A 449 -17.71 -11.29 -4.88
CA ASP A 449 -18.16 -11.65 -3.53
C ASP A 449 -18.97 -10.51 -2.89
N ARG A 450 -18.60 -9.24 -3.16
CA ARG A 450 -19.36 -8.05 -2.72
C ARG A 450 -20.51 -7.67 -3.64
N GLY A 451 -20.70 -8.33 -4.78
CA GLY A 451 -21.79 -8.03 -5.73
C GLY A 451 -21.66 -6.67 -6.42
N LEU A 452 -20.44 -6.21 -6.68
CA LEU A 452 -20.13 -4.94 -7.35
C LEU A 452 -19.74 -5.09 -8.82
N VAL A 453 -19.52 -6.31 -9.31
CA VAL A 453 -19.34 -6.56 -10.75
C VAL A 453 -20.55 -6.05 -11.53
N GLY A 454 -20.29 -5.24 -12.57
CA GLY A 454 -21.32 -4.66 -13.44
C GLY A 454 -22.04 -3.43 -12.87
N VAL A 455 -21.74 -2.99 -11.65
CA VAL A 455 -22.32 -1.76 -11.08
C VAL A 455 -21.67 -0.54 -11.74
N LYS A 456 -22.34 0.03 -12.77
CA LYS A 456 -21.84 1.14 -13.59
C LYS A 456 -21.45 2.40 -12.79
N SER A 457 -22.09 2.62 -11.64
CA SER A 457 -21.78 3.75 -10.75
C SER A 457 -20.50 3.55 -9.93
N SER A 458 -19.96 2.33 -9.88
CA SER A 458 -18.69 2.02 -9.20
C SER A 458 -17.54 2.20 -10.18
N LEU A 459 -16.95 3.39 -10.20
CA LEU A 459 -15.75 3.72 -10.97
C LEU A 459 -14.54 3.02 -10.36
N TYR A 460 -14.49 2.86 -9.03
CA TYR A 460 -13.50 2.00 -8.36
C TYR A 460 -13.54 0.59 -8.94
N ALA A 461 -14.71 -0.05 -9.01
CA ALA A 461 -14.81 -1.43 -9.48
C ALA A 461 -14.32 -1.58 -10.93
N GLN A 462 -14.72 -0.64 -11.81
CA GLN A 462 -14.30 -0.62 -13.21
C GLN A 462 -12.78 -0.48 -13.35
N ASP A 463 -12.20 0.52 -12.67
CA ASP A 463 -10.77 0.79 -12.78
C ASP A 463 -9.94 -0.29 -12.08
N ALA A 464 -10.42 -0.87 -10.98
CA ALA A 464 -9.75 -1.95 -10.28
C ALA A 464 -9.70 -3.24 -11.13
N LEU A 465 -10.82 -3.60 -11.78
CA LEU A 465 -10.85 -4.74 -12.70
C LEU A 465 -9.91 -4.51 -13.90
N ARG A 466 -9.98 -3.33 -14.51
CA ARG A 466 -9.13 -3.02 -15.68
C ARG A 466 -7.65 -3.02 -15.32
N LEU A 467 -7.27 -2.40 -14.20
CA LEU A 467 -5.88 -2.39 -13.75
C LEU A 467 -5.39 -3.81 -13.41
N TRP A 468 -6.24 -4.60 -12.75
CA TRP A 468 -5.95 -6.00 -12.46
C TRP A 468 -5.69 -6.79 -13.74
N GLU A 469 -6.53 -6.67 -14.76
CA GLU A 469 -6.35 -7.37 -16.03
C GLU A 469 -5.03 -7.02 -16.73
N ILE A 470 -4.64 -5.74 -16.73
CA ILE A 470 -3.36 -5.30 -17.30
C ILE A 470 -2.19 -5.90 -16.51
N ILE A 471 -2.25 -5.89 -15.17
CA ILE A 471 -1.23 -6.51 -14.31
C ILE A 471 -1.19 -8.03 -14.52
N SER A 472 -2.34 -8.70 -14.63
CA SER A 472 -2.42 -10.14 -14.88
C SER A 472 -1.77 -10.51 -16.20
N ARG A 473 -2.06 -9.80 -17.30
CA ARG A 473 -1.41 -10.03 -18.60
C ARG A 473 0.10 -9.80 -18.55
N TYR A 474 0.55 -8.76 -17.84
CA TYR A 474 1.98 -8.51 -17.63
C TYR A 474 2.65 -9.69 -16.91
N VAL A 475 2.05 -10.15 -15.82
CA VAL A 475 2.57 -11.28 -15.06
C VAL A 475 2.54 -12.57 -15.87
N GLU A 476 1.45 -12.86 -16.59
CA GLU A 476 1.33 -14.03 -17.46
C GLU A 476 2.43 -14.06 -18.51
N ARG A 477 2.60 -12.97 -19.27
CA ARG A 477 3.66 -12.86 -20.28
C ARG A 477 5.05 -13.02 -19.66
N MET A 478 5.28 -12.49 -18.46
CA MET A 478 6.54 -12.67 -17.74
C MET A 478 6.76 -14.12 -17.29
N VAL A 479 5.75 -14.75 -16.70
CA VAL A 479 5.79 -16.13 -16.23
C VAL A 479 6.02 -17.09 -17.37
N GLU A 480 5.37 -16.91 -18.53
CA GLU A 480 5.54 -17.74 -19.72
C GLU A 480 6.98 -17.76 -20.27
N LEU A 481 7.76 -16.69 -20.05
CA LEU A 481 9.17 -16.66 -20.45
C LEU A 481 10.04 -17.63 -19.64
N PHE A 482 9.64 -17.93 -18.39
CA PHE A 482 10.46 -18.69 -17.45
C PHE A 482 9.84 -20.02 -17.04
N TYR A 483 8.52 -20.16 -17.01
CA TYR A 483 7.80 -21.39 -16.65
C TYR A 483 7.05 -21.90 -17.89
N ARG A 484 7.57 -22.97 -18.49
CA ARG A 484 7.01 -23.56 -19.72
C ARG A 484 5.83 -24.48 -19.43
N SER A 485 5.78 -25.05 -18.23
CA SER A 485 4.75 -25.99 -17.80
C SER A 485 4.34 -25.75 -16.35
N ASP A 486 3.23 -26.35 -15.94
CA ASP A 486 2.82 -26.36 -14.52
C ASP A 486 3.80 -27.17 -13.67
N THR A 487 4.42 -28.20 -14.24
CA THR A 487 5.49 -28.96 -13.58
C THR A 487 6.67 -28.07 -13.21
N ASP A 488 7.07 -27.13 -14.08
CA ASP A 488 8.14 -26.17 -13.78
C ASP A 488 7.84 -25.32 -12.55
N VAL A 489 6.55 -25.03 -12.29
CA VAL A 489 6.10 -24.26 -11.12
C VAL A 489 6.15 -25.14 -9.87
N LYS A 490 5.61 -26.36 -9.94
CA LYS A 490 5.61 -27.34 -8.84
C LYS A 490 7.02 -27.68 -8.36
N GLU A 491 7.93 -27.85 -9.32
CA GLU A 491 9.30 -28.28 -9.06
C GLU A 491 10.26 -27.13 -8.69
N ASP A 492 9.77 -25.89 -8.57
CA ASP A 492 10.59 -24.74 -8.14
C ASP A 492 10.61 -24.61 -6.60
N PRO A 493 11.65 -25.12 -5.90
CA PRO A 493 11.64 -25.18 -4.44
C PRO A 493 11.65 -23.80 -3.78
N GLU A 494 12.30 -22.82 -4.40
CA GLU A 494 12.38 -21.47 -3.85
C GLU A 494 11.04 -20.75 -3.96
N LEU A 495 10.34 -20.94 -5.08
CA LEU A 495 8.98 -20.45 -5.25
C LEU A 495 8.02 -21.04 -4.20
N GLN A 496 8.11 -22.35 -3.95
CA GLN A 496 7.27 -23.00 -2.94
C GLN A 496 7.59 -22.53 -1.51
N VAL A 497 8.88 -22.32 -1.20
CA VAL A 497 9.28 -21.73 0.09
C VAL A 497 8.74 -20.30 0.22
N TRP A 498 8.83 -19.49 -0.84
CA TRP A 498 8.29 -18.13 -0.84
C TRP A 498 6.78 -18.09 -0.58
N CYS A 499 6.02 -18.97 -1.25
CA CYS A 499 4.57 -19.08 -1.03
C CYS A 499 4.24 -19.38 0.44
N ARG A 500 4.93 -20.37 1.04
CA ARG A 500 4.78 -20.69 2.48
C ARG A 500 5.23 -19.55 3.39
N GLU A 501 6.32 -18.87 3.05
CA GLU A 501 6.83 -17.75 3.87
C GLU A 501 5.81 -16.60 3.93
N VAL A 502 5.06 -16.34 2.84
CA VAL A 502 3.93 -15.39 2.87
C VAL A 502 2.78 -15.96 3.70
N THR A 503 2.27 -17.14 3.34
CA THR A 503 1.01 -17.67 3.87
C THR A 503 1.10 -18.17 5.30
N GLU A 504 2.09 -19.02 5.61
CA GLU A 504 2.22 -19.67 6.91
C GLU A 504 2.90 -18.74 7.91
N VAL A 505 3.97 -18.04 7.50
CA VAL A 505 4.82 -17.26 8.42
C VAL A 505 4.33 -15.82 8.51
N GLY A 506 4.45 -15.04 7.43
CA GLY A 506 4.16 -13.61 7.45
C GLY A 506 2.70 -13.30 7.80
N LEU A 507 1.76 -14.07 7.26
CA LEU A 507 0.33 -13.93 7.50
C LEU A 507 -0.22 -14.77 8.65
N LEU A 508 0.64 -15.46 9.41
CA LEU A 508 0.26 -16.28 10.56
C LEU A 508 -0.77 -17.37 10.21
N GLY A 509 -0.44 -18.24 9.26
CA GLY A 509 -1.26 -19.39 8.89
C GLY A 509 -2.54 -19.04 8.13
N ALA A 510 -2.43 -18.31 7.02
CA ALA A 510 -3.57 -17.78 6.26
C ALA A 510 -4.26 -18.78 5.30
N GLN A 511 -3.90 -20.06 5.34
CA GLN A 511 -4.48 -21.08 4.46
C GLN A 511 -5.97 -21.32 4.68
N ASP A 512 -6.45 -21.17 5.92
CA ASP A 512 -7.87 -21.21 6.28
C ASP A 512 -8.65 -20.03 5.69
N ARG A 513 -7.95 -18.92 5.42
CA ARG A 513 -8.45 -17.72 4.75
C ARG A 513 -8.21 -17.73 3.23
N GLY A 514 -7.88 -18.89 2.68
CA GLY A 514 -7.80 -19.16 1.25
C GLY A 514 -6.48 -18.79 0.58
N PHE A 515 -5.44 -18.42 1.33
CA PHE A 515 -4.10 -18.22 0.76
C PHE A 515 -3.45 -19.59 0.45
N PRO A 516 -2.76 -19.73 -0.70
CA PRO A 516 -2.14 -21.01 -1.07
C PRO A 516 -0.95 -21.37 -0.19
N LEU A 517 -0.77 -22.66 0.08
CA LEU A 517 0.44 -23.23 0.73
C LEU A 517 1.50 -23.68 -0.29
N SER A 518 1.06 -23.96 -1.51
CA SER A 518 1.88 -24.28 -2.66
C SER A 518 1.26 -23.69 -3.91
N LEU A 519 2.09 -23.47 -4.93
CA LEU A 519 1.66 -23.04 -6.25
C LEU A 519 1.87 -24.20 -7.22
N GLU A 520 0.78 -24.75 -7.74
CA GLU A 520 0.76 -25.99 -8.50
C GLU A 520 0.67 -25.76 -10.02
N SER A 521 0.34 -24.55 -10.45
CA SER A 521 0.19 -24.23 -11.87
C SER A 521 0.68 -22.84 -12.22
N ARG A 522 0.93 -22.61 -13.52
CA ARG A 522 1.24 -21.27 -14.02
C ARG A 522 0.10 -20.31 -13.75
N ALA A 523 -1.15 -20.76 -13.85
CA ALA A 523 -2.31 -19.93 -13.55
C ALA A 523 -2.33 -19.48 -12.08
N GLU A 524 -2.07 -20.38 -11.13
CA GLU A 524 -1.97 -20.05 -9.71
C GLU A 524 -0.80 -19.10 -9.42
N LEU A 525 0.38 -19.36 -10.00
CA LEU A 525 1.53 -18.46 -9.89
C LEU A 525 1.22 -17.06 -10.41
N CYS A 526 0.65 -16.96 -11.62
CA CYS A 526 0.27 -15.69 -12.22
C CYS A 526 -0.71 -14.93 -11.34
N ARG A 527 -1.74 -15.61 -10.82
CA ARG A 527 -2.73 -15.00 -9.94
C ARG A 527 -2.11 -14.51 -8.63
N PHE A 528 -1.24 -15.32 -8.01
CA PHE A 528 -0.60 -14.96 -6.73
C PHE A 528 0.36 -13.78 -6.88
N VAL A 529 1.14 -13.75 -7.96
CA VAL A 529 2.05 -12.62 -8.26
C VAL A 529 1.26 -11.37 -8.64
N ALA A 530 0.18 -11.49 -9.43
CA ALA A 530 -0.70 -10.36 -9.73
C ALA A 530 -1.34 -9.78 -8.46
N MET A 531 -1.76 -10.63 -7.51
CA MET A 531 -2.22 -10.22 -6.18
C MET A 531 -1.16 -9.42 -5.43
N CYS A 532 0.08 -9.90 -5.44
CA CYS A 532 1.20 -9.21 -4.79
C CYS A 532 1.43 -7.81 -5.39
N ILE A 533 1.52 -7.72 -6.72
CA ILE A 533 1.75 -6.45 -7.43
C ILE A 533 0.58 -5.49 -7.21
N PHE A 534 -0.66 -5.95 -7.38
CA PHE A 534 -1.85 -5.10 -7.19
C PHE A 534 -1.95 -4.58 -5.75
N THR A 535 -1.62 -5.42 -4.77
CA THR A 535 -1.63 -5.01 -3.36
C THR A 535 -0.63 -3.90 -3.07
N CYS A 536 0.58 -4.01 -3.62
CA CYS A 536 1.64 -3.01 -3.45
C CYS A 536 1.42 -1.73 -4.26
N THR A 537 0.39 -1.68 -5.11
CA THR A 537 0.14 -0.60 -6.07
C THR A 537 -1.31 -0.14 -6.02
N GLY A 538 -2.20 -0.73 -6.82
CA GLY A 538 -3.61 -0.35 -6.95
C GLY A 538 -4.41 -0.38 -5.64
N GLN A 539 -4.21 -1.40 -4.79
CA GLN A 539 -4.92 -1.49 -3.50
C GLN A 539 -4.51 -0.35 -2.55
N HIS A 540 -3.22 -0.03 -2.48
CA HIS A 540 -2.74 1.10 -1.69
C HIS A 540 -3.20 2.42 -2.31
N ALA A 541 -3.00 2.64 -3.61
CA ALA A 541 -3.36 3.90 -4.27
C ALA A 541 -4.86 4.23 -4.18
N SER A 542 -5.73 3.24 -4.41
CA SER A 542 -7.19 3.43 -4.33
C SER A 542 -7.70 3.82 -2.94
N THR A 543 -6.93 3.52 -1.89
CA THR A 543 -7.26 3.89 -0.51
C THR A 543 -6.43 5.07 -0.01
N HIS A 544 -5.29 5.36 -0.63
CA HIS A 544 -4.38 6.43 -0.22
C HIS A 544 -4.73 7.78 -0.85
N LEU A 545 -4.95 7.81 -2.16
CA LEU A 545 -4.98 9.05 -2.95
C LEU A 545 -6.20 9.93 -2.64
N GLY A 546 -7.34 9.34 -2.29
CA GLY A 546 -8.56 10.08 -1.97
C GLY A 546 -8.58 10.73 -0.58
N GLN A 547 -7.60 10.47 0.29
CA GLN A 547 -7.66 10.93 1.68
C GLN A 547 -7.86 12.45 1.80
N LEU A 548 -7.07 13.24 1.07
CA LEU A 548 -7.19 14.70 1.14
C LEU A 548 -8.50 15.18 0.54
N ASP A 549 -8.97 14.54 -0.53
CA ASP A 549 -10.22 14.94 -1.19
C ASP A 549 -11.44 14.76 -0.29
N TRP A 550 -11.54 13.62 0.41
CA TRP A 550 -12.71 13.29 1.21
C TRP A 550 -12.61 13.74 2.67
N TYR A 551 -11.40 13.84 3.24
CA TYR A 551 -11.20 14.16 4.66
C TYR A 551 -10.68 15.58 4.91
N ALA A 552 -10.47 16.40 3.86
CA ALA A 552 -10.16 17.83 4.03
C ALA A 552 -11.30 18.62 4.71
N TRP A 553 -12.55 18.21 4.49
CA TRP A 553 -13.70 18.75 5.19
C TRP A 553 -14.04 17.88 6.41
N ILE A 554 -13.66 18.34 7.59
CA ILE A 554 -13.72 17.57 8.85
C ILE A 554 -15.10 16.93 9.12
N PRO A 555 -16.24 17.63 8.94
CA PRO A 555 -17.55 17.00 9.11
C PRO A 555 -17.81 15.78 8.20
N ASN A 556 -17.11 15.65 7.06
CA ASN A 556 -17.26 14.52 6.13
C ASN A 556 -16.38 13.30 6.48
N GLY A 557 -15.51 13.41 7.48
CA GLY A 557 -14.70 12.28 7.96
C GLY A 557 -13.97 12.62 9.25
N PRO A 558 -14.67 12.85 10.36
CA PRO A 558 -14.04 13.28 11.59
C PRO A 558 -13.22 12.15 12.22
N CYS A 559 -11.96 12.42 12.57
CA CYS A 559 -11.06 11.46 13.22
C CYS A 559 -11.53 11.01 14.60
N THR A 560 -12.38 11.80 15.26
CA THR A 560 -12.94 11.49 16.58
C THR A 560 -14.31 12.12 16.80
N MET A 561 -15.04 11.60 17.79
CA MET A 561 -16.30 12.13 18.27
C MET A 561 -16.21 12.38 19.78
N ARG A 562 -16.61 13.57 20.24
CA ARG A 562 -16.47 14.08 21.61
C ARG A 562 -17.71 13.88 22.50
N LYS A 563 -18.84 13.51 21.91
CA LYS A 563 -20.08 13.12 22.61
C LYS A 563 -20.45 11.69 22.20
N PRO A 564 -21.23 10.96 23.02
CA PRO A 564 -21.76 9.65 22.65
C PRO A 564 -22.76 9.76 21.49
N PRO A 565 -23.08 8.64 20.80
CA PRO A 565 -24.14 8.64 19.80
C PRO A 565 -25.49 9.10 20.39
N PRO A 566 -26.34 9.77 19.60
CA PRO A 566 -27.62 10.28 20.08
C PRO A 566 -28.54 9.15 20.54
N ILE A 567 -29.20 9.38 21.69
CA ILE A 567 -30.20 8.47 22.28
C ILE A 567 -31.66 8.90 21.99
N SER A 568 -31.85 9.97 21.23
CA SER A 568 -33.14 10.44 20.73
C SER A 568 -32.96 11.10 19.35
N LYS A 569 -34.06 11.44 18.69
CA LYS A 569 -34.06 12.16 17.39
C LYS A 569 -34.14 13.69 17.56
N ASP A 570 -34.10 14.18 18.80
CA ASP A 570 -34.13 15.62 19.12
C ASP A 570 -32.71 16.18 19.15
N VAL A 571 -32.13 16.35 17.96
CA VAL A 571 -30.74 16.81 17.79
C VAL A 571 -30.74 18.25 17.31
N THR A 572 -29.91 19.11 17.91
CA THR A 572 -29.67 20.47 17.43
C THR A 572 -28.35 20.59 16.66
N GLU A 573 -28.14 21.68 15.92
CA GLU A 573 -26.82 21.95 15.31
C GLU A 573 -25.72 22.03 16.38
N ARG A 574 -26.06 22.57 17.56
CA ARG A 574 -25.11 22.67 18.68
C ARG A 574 -24.63 21.29 19.13
N ASP A 575 -25.53 20.31 19.17
CA ASP A 575 -25.16 18.93 19.52
C ASP A 575 -24.18 18.33 18.51
N ILE A 576 -24.35 18.61 17.22
CA ILE A 576 -23.42 18.18 16.18
C ILE A 576 -22.05 18.83 16.38
N VAL A 577 -22.01 20.16 16.53
CA VAL A 577 -20.76 20.91 16.74
C VAL A 577 -20.03 20.45 18.00
N ASP A 578 -20.77 20.18 19.08
CA ASP A 578 -20.19 19.66 20.31
C ASP A 578 -19.71 18.20 20.20
N SER A 579 -20.25 17.44 19.24
CA SER A 579 -19.83 16.07 18.95
C SER A 579 -18.59 16.00 18.06
N LEU A 580 -18.44 16.91 17.09
CA LEU A 580 -17.32 16.93 16.14
C LEU A 580 -15.97 17.32 16.78
N PRO A 581 -14.80 17.01 16.18
CA PRO A 581 -13.48 17.35 16.72
C PRO A 581 -13.31 18.85 17.04
N CYS A 582 -12.59 19.20 18.11
CA CYS A 582 -12.22 20.61 18.31
C CYS A 582 -11.26 21.10 17.21
N LEU A 583 -11.06 22.43 17.08
CA LEU A 583 -10.19 22.98 16.03
C LEU A 583 -8.76 22.41 16.08
N GLN A 584 -8.21 22.16 17.27
CA GLN A 584 -6.88 21.57 17.41
C GLN A 584 -6.83 20.14 16.84
N GLN A 585 -7.79 19.28 17.20
CA GLN A 585 -7.89 17.90 16.69
C GLN A 585 -8.11 17.92 15.16
N ALA A 586 -9.02 18.76 14.70
CA ALA A 586 -9.31 18.98 13.30
C ALA A 586 -8.07 19.44 12.51
N ARG A 587 -7.32 20.43 13.02
CA ARG A 587 -6.11 20.90 12.36
C ARG A 587 -5.04 19.80 12.29
N MET A 588 -4.86 19.02 13.35
CA MET A 588 -3.93 17.90 13.34
C MET A 588 -4.32 16.86 12.28
N GLN A 589 -5.61 16.50 12.18
CA GLN A 589 -6.12 15.62 11.13
C GLN A 589 -5.75 16.16 9.74
N ILE A 590 -6.06 17.44 9.45
CA ILE A 590 -5.72 18.06 8.15
C ILE A 590 -4.21 18.07 7.91
N THR A 591 -3.40 18.42 8.91
CA THR A 591 -1.94 18.45 8.82
C THR A 591 -1.39 17.08 8.42
N VAL A 592 -1.85 16.02 9.08
CA VAL A 592 -1.39 14.65 8.80
C VAL A 592 -1.92 14.16 7.45
N THR A 593 -3.21 14.31 7.18
CA THR A 593 -3.80 13.91 5.89
C THR A 593 -3.13 14.63 4.71
N LYS A 594 -2.82 15.92 4.84
CA LYS A 594 -2.13 16.69 3.80
C LYS A 594 -0.67 16.26 3.64
N PHE A 595 0.02 15.97 4.74
CA PHE A 595 1.38 15.45 4.67
C PHE A 595 1.39 14.10 3.96
N LEU A 596 0.51 13.18 4.34
CA LEU A 596 0.43 11.85 3.75
C LEU A 596 0.00 11.91 2.28
N GLY A 597 -1.05 12.65 1.93
CA GLY A 597 -1.54 12.75 0.55
C GLY A 597 -0.76 13.70 -0.37
N ARG A 598 0.49 14.04 -0.05
CA ARG A 598 1.28 14.98 -0.87
C ARG A 598 1.90 14.28 -2.07
N ARG A 599 2.01 14.98 -3.19
CA ARG A 599 2.83 14.50 -4.32
C ARG A 599 4.31 14.52 -3.94
N GLN A 600 4.95 13.36 -3.99
CA GLN A 600 6.39 13.24 -3.76
C GLN A 600 7.19 13.61 -5.02
N PRO A 601 8.27 14.40 -4.93
CA PRO A 601 9.10 14.75 -6.10
C PRO A 601 9.77 13.54 -6.76
N VAL A 602 10.05 12.50 -5.98
CA VAL A 602 10.74 11.27 -6.38
C VAL A 602 9.78 10.09 -6.58
N MET A 603 8.49 10.37 -6.71
CA MET A 603 7.46 9.36 -6.98
C MET A 603 7.77 8.58 -8.26
N VAL A 604 7.53 7.27 -8.21
CA VAL A 604 7.67 6.37 -9.36
C VAL A 604 6.28 5.81 -9.67
N ALA A 605 5.74 6.20 -10.82
CA ALA A 605 4.45 5.70 -11.29
C ALA A 605 4.51 4.20 -11.63
N LEU A 606 3.36 3.53 -11.60
CA LEU A 606 3.23 2.10 -11.87
C LEU A 606 3.88 1.71 -13.21
N GLY A 607 4.75 0.70 -13.16
CA GLY A 607 5.49 0.20 -14.32
C GLY A 607 6.63 1.12 -14.80
N GLN A 608 6.84 2.28 -14.19
CA GLN A 608 7.85 3.28 -14.61
C GLN A 608 9.15 3.23 -13.80
N HIS A 609 9.45 2.08 -13.17
CA HIS A 609 10.69 1.89 -12.43
C HIS A 609 11.91 1.96 -13.37
N LYS A 610 13.02 2.53 -12.87
CA LYS A 610 14.24 2.76 -13.67
C LYS A 610 15.28 1.65 -13.49
N GLU A 611 15.09 0.82 -12.48
CA GLU A 611 15.95 -0.31 -12.15
C GLU A 611 15.72 -1.45 -13.14
N GLU A 612 16.77 -1.85 -13.86
CA GLU A 612 16.72 -2.91 -14.87
C GLU A 612 17.19 -4.22 -14.25
N TYR A 613 16.26 -5.04 -13.75
CA TYR A 613 16.63 -6.33 -13.14
C TYR A 613 16.81 -7.46 -14.17
N PHE A 614 16.21 -7.32 -15.35
CA PHE A 614 16.30 -8.29 -16.45
C PHE A 614 17.26 -7.79 -17.54
N SER A 615 18.21 -8.64 -17.95
CA SER A 615 19.18 -8.34 -19.03
C SER A 615 18.63 -8.62 -20.43
N GLY A 616 17.80 -9.65 -20.60
CA GLY A 616 17.33 -10.12 -21.91
C GLY A 616 16.30 -9.19 -22.59
N PRO A 617 16.21 -9.23 -23.94
CA PRO A 617 15.27 -8.39 -24.70
C PRO A 617 13.80 -8.77 -24.43
N ARG A 618 13.49 -10.07 -24.33
CA ARG A 618 12.09 -10.53 -24.17
C ARG A 618 11.40 -9.97 -22.91
N PRO A 619 12.01 -10.04 -21.70
CA PRO A 619 11.43 -9.37 -20.52
C PRO A 619 11.24 -7.85 -20.69
N ARG A 620 12.17 -7.18 -21.40
CA ARG A 620 12.06 -5.74 -21.67
C ARG A 620 10.90 -5.43 -22.61
N ASP A 621 10.67 -6.24 -23.63
CA ASP A 621 9.54 -6.11 -24.54
C ASP A 621 8.21 -6.28 -23.78
N VAL A 622 8.13 -7.26 -22.87
CA VAL A 622 6.94 -7.47 -22.01
C VAL A 622 6.71 -6.27 -21.08
N LEU A 623 7.76 -5.73 -20.46
CA LEU A 623 7.65 -4.51 -19.65
C LEU A 623 7.17 -3.32 -20.48
N LYS A 624 7.69 -3.15 -21.70
CA LYS A 624 7.28 -2.07 -22.60
C LYS A 624 5.79 -2.18 -22.96
N GLN A 625 5.30 -3.38 -23.29
CA GLN A 625 3.88 -3.61 -23.55
C GLN A 625 3.02 -3.28 -22.32
N PHE A 626 3.47 -3.66 -21.12
CA PHE A 626 2.77 -3.29 -19.88
C PHE A 626 2.68 -1.76 -19.73
N GLN A 627 3.77 -1.03 -19.97
CA GLN A 627 3.78 0.43 -19.94
C GLN A 627 2.86 1.06 -20.99
N GLU A 628 2.79 0.48 -22.20
CA GLU A 628 1.89 0.92 -23.26
C GLU A 628 0.41 0.73 -22.86
N GLU A 629 0.05 -0.45 -22.33
CA GLU A 629 -1.32 -0.73 -21.86
C GLU A 629 -1.74 0.19 -20.71
N LEU A 630 -0.82 0.48 -19.78
CA LEU A 630 -1.05 1.45 -18.69
C LEU A 630 -1.24 2.88 -19.22
N ALA A 631 -0.45 3.31 -20.21
CA ALA A 631 -0.59 4.64 -20.80
C ALA A 631 -1.94 4.81 -21.51
N ILE A 632 -2.41 3.77 -22.20
CA ILE A 632 -3.74 3.74 -22.82
C ILE A 632 -4.84 3.85 -21.75
N MET A 633 -4.74 3.04 -20.68
CA MET A 633 -5.70 3.11 -19.57
C MET A 633 -5.73 4.50 -18.91
N ASP A 634 -4.57 5.11 -18.67
CA ASP A 634 -4.49 6.44 -18.08
C ASP A 634 -5.22 7.48 -18.94
N LYS A 635 -4.99 7.44 -20.26
CA LYS A 635 -5.61 8.37 -21.20
C LYS A 635 -7.11 8.17 -21.29
N GLU A 636 -7.59 6.93 -21.28
CA GLU A 636 -9.02 6.65 -21.33
C GLU A 636 -9.73 7.07 -20.04
N ILE A 637 -9.11 6.89 -18.86
CA ILE A 637 -9.65 7.42 -17.61
C ILE A 637 -9.72 8.94 -17.65
N GLU A 638 -8.68 9.62 -18.15
CA GLU A 638 -8.68 11.07 -18.31
C GLU A 638 -9.86 11.54 -19.19
N VAL A 639 -10.07 10.89 -20.34
CA VAL A 639 -11.18 11.20 -21.26
C VAL A 639 -12.54 10.95 -20.61
N ARG A 640 -12.73 9.81 -19.93
CA ARG A 640 -13.97 9.53 -19.18
C ARG A 640 -14.24 10.63 -18.15
N ASN A 641 -13.22 10.95 -17.35
CA ASN A 641 -13.35 11.87 -16.23
C ASN A 641 -13.70 13.30 -16.65
N ALA A 642 -13.33 13.73 -17.86
CA ALA A 642 -13.70 15.05 -18.38
C ALA A 642 -15.22 15.28 -18.49
N SER A 643 -16.03 14.22 -18.49
CA SER A 643 -17.50 14.29 -18.54
C SER A 643 -18.20 14.04 -17.20
N LEU A 644 -17.44 13.77 -16.13
CA LEU A 644 -17.99 13.46 -14.81
C LEU A 644 -18.00 14.70 -13.90
N ASP A 645 -19.08 14.89 -13.13
CA ASP A 645 -19.13 15.92 -12.06
C ASP A 645 -18.11 15.65 -10.95
N LEU A 646 -17.88 14.37 -10.66
CA LEU A 646 -16.90 13.89 -9.68
C LEU A 646 -15.93 12.92 -10.39
N PRO A 647 -14.80 13.43 -10.93
CA PRO A 647 -13.74 12.58 -11.49
C PRO A 647 -13.23 11.55 -10.48
N TYR A 648 -13.04 10.31 -10.92
CA TYR A 648 -12.37 9.28 -10.13
C TYR A 648 -10.99 9.01 -10.72
N GLU A 649 -9.94 9.36 -9.97
CA GLU A 649 -8.55 9.35 -10.45
C GLU A 649 -7.63 8.40 -9.68
N TYR A 650 -8.10 7.77 -8.61
CA TYR A 650 -7.24 7.05 -7.65
C TYR A 650 -6.62 5.76 -8.19
N LEU A 651 -7.01 5.34 -9.40
CA LEU A 651 -6.45 4.19 -10.11
C LEU A 651 -5.89 4.57 -11.50
N ARG A 652 -5.68 5.86 -11.76
CA ARG A 652 -4.92 6.31 -12.93
C ARG A 652 -3.47 5.85 -12.84
N PRO A 653 -2.93 5.08 -13.79
CA PRO A 653 -1.55 4.57 -13.72
C PRO A 653 -0.47 5.64 -13.51
N SER A 654 -0.68 6.87 -13.98
CA SER A 654 0.24 8.00 -13.77
C SER A 654 0.26 8.54 -12.33
N LEU A 655 -0.74 8.21 -11.51
CA LEU A 655 -0.87 8.61 -10.11
C LEU A 655 -0.65 7.43 -9.14
N VAL A 656 -0.87 6.20 -9.59
CA VAL A 656 -0.60 4.99 -8.81
C VAL A 656 0.92 4.82 -8.67
N GLU A 657 1.43 4.85 -7.44
CA GLU A 657 2.84 4.54 -7.19
C GLU A 657 3.15 3.06 -7.44
N ASN A 658 4.38 2.80 -7.87
CA ASN A 658 4.86 1.45 -8.14
C ASN A 658 5.06 0.61 -6.86
N SER A 659 5.10 1.23 -5.69
CA SER A 659 5.26 0.58 -4.38
C SER A 659 4.55 1.38 -3.28
N VAL A 660 4.36 0.77 -2.11
CA VAL A 660 3.79 1.46 -0.95
C VAL A 660 4.84 2.35 -0.30
N THR A 661 4.86 3.63 -0.65
CA THR A 661 5.84 4.56 -0.08
C THR A 661 5.32 5.99 0.17
N ILE A 662 3.99 6.11 0.24
CA ILE A 662 3.12 7.29 0.42
C ILE A 662 2.48 7.82 -0.88
#